data_AF-A0AAU5PCC2-F1
#
_entry.id   AF-A0AAU5PCC2-F1
#
_cell.length_a   1.000
_cell.length_b   1.000
_cell.length_c   1.000
_cell.angle_alpha   90.00
_cell.angle_beta   90.00
_cell.angle_gamma   90.00
#
_symmetry.space_group_name_H-M   'P 1'
#
loop_
_entity.id
_entity.type
_entity.pdbx_description
1 polymer ?
#
loop_
_entity_poly.entity_id
_entity_poly.type
_entity_poly.pdbx_seq_one_letter_code
_entity_poly.pdbx_strand_id
1 'polypeptide(L)'
;MERVQEHAVTTEANSPAGRPDQTEPALELLVHGVGGTTPEEMLGDPRTVRVTGDDTAAVFRRAADVDAESRPAGQRTGPIREAYVWCNLTSGNGTRALWLLLLPFMVVNLAHWMRPTARGRRRTVRFYGLLVRLAGLTLTVLLVAAACEVALDLAAWQCAGTRACADRHTWLGFLSPTVSHDSWWSRPGRRLALAALVPTALTVLLWYLSRRTWSAYESQQPMNRRPEPEDETGHSSLGRPGFWYGRRLVARLRAAHTAAGLVTVAAAVTVAAARFDRGPAGSRALATLGTLLETALAGVAFVVVYVVCRRGRSENRLDQALDRRLVRRLPLSALLLLALSLLYGGWSRPGWESSGRLPGDTAFGGIALVQGLLVIGLAVVAHLLHRTHPDPRSAMRGLGGPAVAMLACALGGVMSGGVSQRVSDWLDGTGTSIAGPPVLLTWQASVIPTLLVVVLVLCAALGHRTWRLRRSELAAVAQDYPGARKDRARTARIASTRAMATLTDRGPLLVAVTSTATLLLGAGALVGAFTTDRTPERAGEEAQAFVHGTAQTSQALGSWLIGLGFILFVTWGRRAYKDASARRTIGILWDVGTFWPRAAHPFAPPCYAERAVPDLTWRMATWTRATGGRLVISGHSQGSVLAAAAAWQLKPAQRKRVALLTYGSPLERLYGRWFPAHFGPAALTRLHREVDCWRNLYRLTDPIGGPVHVSGDGCGPEVDHEPPLKDPLEYGRTAQHPLPAPILGHSDYQADPAFAEERERLLARLRPEVPPQGSSGRSSA
;
A
#
# COMPACT_ATOMS: atom_id res chain seq x y z
N MET A 1 7.92 -88.77 5.14
CA MET A 1 8.39 -87.45 5.63
C MET A 1 7.16 -86.75 6.23
N GLU A 2 6.67 -87.17 7.39
CA GLU A 2 7.19 -86.80 8.73
C GLU A 2 7.06 -85.28 8.95
N ARG A 3 5.96 -84.83 9.60
CA ARG A 3 5.81 -84.58 11.07
C ARG A 3 6.71 -83.41 11.52
N VAL A 4 6.23 -82.30 12.07
CA VAL A 4 5.74 -82.03 13.46
C VAL A 4 5.30 -80.53 13.49
N GLN A 5 4.25 -80.01 14.13
CA GLN A 5 3.14 -80.55 14.96
C GLN A 5 1.82 -79.74 14.71
N GLU A 6 0.98 -79.53 15.73
CA GLU A 6 -0.32 -78.83 15.69
C GLU A 6 -0.57 -78.06 17.02
N HIS A 7 -1.62 -77.23 17.04
CA HIS A 7 -2.35 -76.67 18.20
C HIS A 7 -1.90 -75.38 18.93
N ALA A 8 -2.95 -74.61 19.27
CA ALA A 8 -2.98 -73.24 19.73
C ALA A 8 -2.54 -73.00 21.19
N VAL A 9 -2.08 -71.78 21.47
CA VAL A 9 -2.08 -71.18 22.82
C VAL A 9 -2.75 -69.81 22.77
N THR A 10 -3.64 -69.58 23.73
CA THR A 10 -4.35 -68.33 24.02
C THR A 10 -3.45 -67.10 24.03
N THR A 11 -3.77 -66.08 23.22
CA THR A 11 -3.22 -64.73 23.43
C THR A 11 -4.15 -63.98 24.38
N GLU A 12 -3.70 -63.79 25.61
CA GLU A 12 -4.42 -63.01 26.62
C GLU A 12 -4.65 -61.56 26.13
N ALA A 13 -5.77 -60.98 26.57
CA ALA A 13 -6.11 -59.60 26.28
C ALA A 13 -5.16 -58.65 27.01
N ASN A 14 -4.04 -58.32 26.36
CA ASN A 14 -3.10 -57.33 26.84
C ASN A 14 -3.75 -55.93 26.70
N SER A 15 -4.44 -55.52 27.76
CA SER A 15 -4.98 -54.18 27.95
C SER A 15 -3.96 -53.14 27.51
N PRO A 16 -4.33 -52.13 26.70
CA PRO A 16 -3.41 -51.04 26.39
C PRO A 16 -3.15 -50.26 27.68
N ALA A 17 -2.01 -50.55 28.32
CA ALA A 17 -1.53 -49.81 29.48
C ALA A 17 -1.58 -48.32 29.17
N GLY A 18 -2.34 -47.58 29.97
CA GLY A 18 -2.67 -46.20 29.69
C GLY A 18 -1.41 -45.38 29.46
N ARG A 19 -1.27 -44.78 28.27
CA ARG A 19 -0.30 -43.71 28.08
C ARG A 19 -0.63 -42.64 29.13
N PRO A 20 0.35 -42.16 29.92
CA PRO A 20 0.09 -41.08 30.85
C PRO A 20 -0.47 -39.88 30.09
N ASP A 21 -1.42 -39.19 30.72
CA ASP A 21 -2.24 -38.13 30.14
C ASP A 21 -1.38 -36.96 29.63
N GLN A 22 -0.91 -37.08 28.39
CA GLN A 22 -0.08 -36.06 27.74
C GLN A 22 -0.98 -34.93 27.27
N THR A 23 -1.26 -33.99 28.17
CA THR A 23 -1.91 -32.72 27.82
C THR A 23 -1.16 -32.07 26.67
N GLU A 24 -1.80 -31.98 25.50
CA GLU A 24 -1.21 -31.34 24.30
C GLU A 24 -0.69 -29.94 24.70
N PRO A 25 0.56 -29.57 24.36
CA PRO A 25 1.08 -28.26 24.73
C PRO A 25 0.25 -27.15 24.08
N ALA A 26 0.09 -26.04 24.79
CA ALA A 26 -0.53 -24.82 24.28
C ALA A 26 0.53 -23.75 23.95
N LEU A 27 0.30 -22.99 22.88
CA LEU A 27 1.14 -21.84 22.47
C LEU A 27 0.27 -20.59 22.38
N GLU A 28 0.72 -19.47 22.93
CA GLU A 28 0.23 -18.13 22.62
C GLU A 28 1.26 -17.43 21.71
N LEU A 29 0.84 -17.08 20.50
CA LEU A 29 1.66 -16.32 19.54
C LEU A 29 1.12 -14.88 19.42
N LEU A 30 1.85 -13.95 20.02
CA LEU A 30 1.55 -12.53 20.04
C LEU A 30 2.04 -11.84 18.75
N VAL A 31 1.19 -11.02 18.14
CA VAL A 31 1.51 -10.25 16.92
C VAL A 31 1.11 -8.78 17.15
N HIS A 32 2.12 -7.91 17.24
CA HIS A 32 1.92 -6.49 17.55
C HIS A 32 1.35 -5.69 16.36
N GLY A 33 0.77 -4.53 16.67
CA GLY A 33 0.28 -3.54 15.69
C GLY A 33 1.37 -2.61 15.14
N VAL A 34 0.96 -1.53 14.48
CA VAL A 34 1.88 -0.50 13.98
C VAL A 34 2.46 0.29 15.16
N GLY A 35 3.79 0.41 15.26
CA GLY A 35 4.41 1.32 16.23
C GLY A 35 5.79 0.96 16.75
N GLY A 36 6.27 -0.27 16.53
CA GLY A 36 7.60 -0.68 17.02
C GLY A 36 7.62 -1.24 18.44
N THR A 37 6.50 -1.82 18.89
CA THR A 37 6.41 -2.55 20.17
C THR A 37 7.56 -3.55 20.30
N THR A 38 8.25 -3.53 21.43
CA THR A 38 9.43 -4.38 21.64
C THR A 38 9.01 -5.78 22.11
N PRO A 39 9.85 -6.83 21.95
CA PRO A 39 9.51 -8.15 22.49
C PRO A 39 9.33 -8.12 24.01
N GLU A 40 10.02 -7.22 24.73
CA GLU A 40 9.89 -7.03 26.18
C GLU A 40 8.49 -6.54 26.55
N GLU A 41 7.97 -5.54 25.83
CA GLU A 41 6.61 -5.02 26.00
C GLU A 41 5.55 -6.09 25.69
N MET A 42 5.75 -6.87 24.61
CA MET A 42 4.81 -7.93 24.21
C MET A 42 4.75 -9.07 25.23
N LEU A 43 5.91 -9.51 25.74
CA LEU A 43 6.01 -10.65 26.64
C LEU A 43 5.81 -10.27 28.12
N GLY A 44 6.02 -9.00 28.48
CA GLY A 44 6.01 -8.51 29.85
C GLY A 44 7.25 -8.91 30.65
N ASP A 45 8.40 -9.06 29.99
CA ASP A 45 9.67 -9.48 30.62
C ASP A 45 10.85 -8.75 29.94
N PRO A 46 11.73 -8.06 30.68
CA PRO A 46 12.89 -7.37 30.10
C PRO A 46 13.97 -8.31 29.55
N ARG A 47 13.91 -9.61 29.84
CA ARG A 47 14.88 -10.61 29.37
C ARG A 47 14.28 -11.46 28.26
N THR A 48 14.32 -10.96 27.03
CA THR A 48 13.86 -11.71 25.86
C THR A 48 15.02 -12.35 25.09
N VAL A 49 14.73 -13.46 24.42
CA VAL A 49 15.70 -14.21 23.61
C VAL A 49 15.09 -14.49 22.24
N ARG A 50 15.82 -14.17 21.17
CA ARG A 50 15.45 -14.54 19.80
C ARG A 50 15.56 -16.05 19.61
N VAL A 51 14.43 -16.69 19.34
CA VAL A 51 14.35 -18.14 19.08
C VAL A 51 14.59 -18.46 17.60
N THR A 52 14.07 -17.64 16.69
CA THR A 52 14.27 -17.80 15.24
C THR A 52 14.01 -16.49 14.48
N GLY A 53 14.46 -16.41 13.22
CA GLY A 53 14.42 -15.20 12.38
C GLY A 53 15.75 -14.44 12.34
N ASP A 54 15.70 -13.19 11.91
CA ASP A 54 16.87 -12.31 11.72
C ASP A 54 16.70 -10.97 12.47
N ASP A 55 17.49 -9.94 12.15
CA ASP A 55 17.42 -8.62 12.79
C ASP A 55 16.23 -7.77 12.28
N THR A 56 15.50 -8.25 11.26
CA THR A 56 14.41 -7.54 10.58
C THR A 56 13.02 -8.09 10.94
N ALA A 57 12.91 -9.41 11.11
CA ALA A 57 11.72 -10.04 11.71
C ALA A 57 12.09 -11.37 12.37
N ALA A 58 11.58 -11.59 13.58
CA ALA A 58 11.97 -12.71 14.43
C ALA A 58 10.89 -13.08 15.47
N VAL A 59 11.00 -14.31 15.97
CA VAL A 59 10.21 -14.81 17.10
C VAL A 59 11.05 -14.77 18.36
N PHE A 60 10.51 -14.20 19.42
CA PHE A 60 11.14 -14.07 20.74
C PHE A 60 10.35 -14.83 21.80
N ARG A 61 11.06 -15.32 22.81
CA ARG A 61 10.51 -15.85 24.08
C ARG A 61 11.12 -15.09 25.26
N ARG A 62 10.51 -15.25 26.44
CA ARG A 62 11.16 -14.90 27.71
C ARG A 62 12.36 -15.82 27.91
N ALA A 63 13.45 -15.33 28.51
CA ALA A 63 14.65 -16.13 28.78
C ALA A 63 14.33 -17.38 29.62
N ALA A 64 13.33 -17.30 30.50
CA ALA A 64 12.84 -18.40 31.32
C ALA A 64 11.99 -19.45 30.55
N ASP A 65 11.68 -19.25 29.27
CA ASP A 65 10.82 -20.13 28.45
C ASP A 65 11.54 -20.68 27.20
N VAL A 66 12.85 -20.49 27.06
CA VAL A 66 13.61 -20.90 25.86
C VAL A 66 13.48 -22.41 25.62
N ASP A 67 13.61 -23.22 26.67
CA ASP A 67 13.49 -24.69 26.69
C ASP A 67 12.07 -25.21 26.94
N ALA A 68 11.04 -24.36 26.94
CA ALA A 68 9.67 -24.74 27.33
C ALA A 68 9.05 -25.88 26.48
N GLU A 69 9.49 -26.04 25.24
CA GLU A 69 9.06 -27.15 24.36
C GLU A 69 9.65 -28.51 24.82
N SER A 70 10.87 -28.52 25.37
CA SER A 70 11.54 -29.72 25.89
C SER A 70 11.14 -30.09 27.33
N ARG A 71 10.49 -29.19 28.09
CA ARG A 71 10.04 -29.48 29.46
C ARG A 71 8.93 -30.55 29.49
N PRO A 72 8.95 -31.50 30.46
CA PRO A 72 7.85 -32.44 30.69
C PRO A 72 6.52 -31.72 30.94
N ALA A 73 5.39 -32.33 30.53
CA ALA A 73 4.07 -31.70 30.62
C ALA A 73 3.71 -31.22 32.04
N GLY A 74 3.99 -32.02 33.07
CA GLY A 74 3.73 -31.66 34.47
C GLY A 74 4.59 -30.53 35.05
N GLN A 75 5.60 -30.05 34.32
CA GLN A 75 6.43 -28.89 34.71
C GLN A 75 6.06 -27.60 33.95
N ARG A 76 5.01 -27.63 33.10
CA ARG A 76 4.57 -26.46 32.33
C ARG A 76 3.50 -25.69 33.11
N THR A 77 3.85 -24.49 33.57
CA THR A 77 2.97 -23.61 34.37
C THR A 77 1.98 -22.77 33.54
N GLY A 78 1.86 -23.03 32.24
CA GLY A 78 0.98 -22.29 31.33
C GLY A 78 1.28 -22.58 29.85
N PRO A 79 0.66 -21.85 28.92
CA PRO A 79 1.04 -21.90 27.51
C PRO A 79 2.45 -21.32 27.30
N ILE A 80 3.14 -21.83 26.29
CA ILE A 80 4.39 -21.23 25.79
C ILE A 80 4.01 -19.88 25.18
N ARG A 81 4.66 -18.78 25.58
CA ARG A 81 4.37 -17.43 25.05
C ARG A 81 5.46 -16.97 24.09
N GLU A 82 5.08 -16.61 22.88
CA GLU A 82 5.97 -16.13 21.82
C GLU A 82 5.55 -14.76 21.30
N ALA A 83 6.51 -13.89 21.06
CA ALA A 83 6.29 -12.60 20.40
C ALA A 83 6.90 -12.62 18.99
N TYR A 84 6.06 -12.44 17.96
CA TYR A 84 6.54 -12.22 16.61
C TYR A 84 6.72 -10.71 16.36
N VAL A 85 7.97 -10.28 16.29
CA VAL A 85 8.38 -8.89 16.11
C VAL A 85 8.71 -8.65 14.65
N TRP A 86 8.00 -7.71 14.02
CA TRP A 86 8.07 -7.44 12.58
C TRP A 86 8.30 -5.96 12.24
N CYS A 87 8.41 -5.10 13.26
CA CYS A 87 8.51 -3.65 13.11
C CYS A 87 9.69 -3.16 12.25
N ASN A 88 10.78 -3.92 12.16
CA ASN A 88 11.93 -3.56 11.31
C ASN A 88 11.65 -3.79 9.80
N LEU A 89 10.57 -4.50 9.44
CA LEU A 89 10.11 -4.60 8.05
C LEU A 89 9.55 -3.27 7.51
N THR A 90 8.86 -2.49 8.35
CA THR A 90 8.30 -1.18 7.97
C THR A 90 9.16 0.00 8.42
N SER A 91 10.08 -0.19 9.37
CA SER A 91 10.98 0.85 9.86
C SER A 91 12.44 0.76 9.36
N GLY A 92 12.86 -0.31 8.69
CA GLY A 92 14.24 -0.47 8.21
C GLY A 92 14.62 0.35 6.96
N ASN A 93 15.70 1.14 7.09
CA ASN A 93 16.54 1.83 6.07
C ASN A 93 16.36 3.35 5.86
N GLY A 94 17.50 4.04 5.74
CA GLY A 94 17.62 5.49 5.48
C GLY A 94 17.15 5.97 4.10
N THR A 95 16.64 5.09 3.25
CA THR A 95 16.07 5.42 1.93
C THR A 95 14.68 6.05 1.97
N ARG A 96 14.15 6.42 3.15
CA ARG A 96 12.79 6.97 3.28
C ARG A 96 12.54 8.28 2.53
N ALA A 97 13.58 9.05 2.19
CA ALA A 97 13.43 10.21 1.30
C ALA A 97 12.90 9.83 -0.10
N LEU A 98 13.26 8.64 -0.61
CA LEU A 98 12.73 8.11 -1.87
C LEU A 98 11.26 7.69 -1.75
N TRP A 99 10.75 7.40 -0.55
CA TRP A 99 9.39 6.89 -0.36
C TRP A 99 8.32 7.90 -0.77
N LEU A 100 8.64 9.19 -0.62
CA LEU A 100 7.86 10.32 -1.12
C LEU A 100 7.67 10.23 -2.65
N LEU A 101 8.74 9.91 -3.39
CA LEU A 101 8.71 9.70 -4.84
C LEU A 101 7.91 8.45 -5.26
N LEU A 102 7.91 7.42 -4.41
CA LEU A 102 7.19 6.16 -4.66
C LEU A 102 5.72 6.20 -4.20
N LEU A 103 5.24 7.32 -3.63
CA LEU A 103 3.89 7.42 -3.09
C LEU A 103 2.79 7.19 -4.15
N PRO A 104 2.83 7.81 -5.37
CA PRO A 104 1.88 7.47 -6.44
C PRO A 104 1.87 5.98 -6.80
N PHE A 105 3.05 5.35 -6.77
CA PHE A 105 3.22 3.93 -7.09
C PHE A 105 2.63 3.01 -6.02
N MET A 106 2.73 3.40 -4.74
CA MET A 106 2.06 2.70 -3.64
C MET A 106 0.53 2.79 -3.78
N VAL A 107 0.03 4.01 -4.02
CA VAL A 107 -1.42 4.29 -4.09
C VAL A 107 -2.07 3.57 -5.29
N VAL A 108 -1.45 3.57 -6.48
CA VAL A 108 -1.97 2.80 -7.62
C VAL A 108 -1.86 1.28 -7.41
N ASN A 109 -0.85 0.81 -6.65
CA ASN A 109 -0.79 -0.61 -6.28
C ASN A 109 -1.90 -0.99 -5.30
N LEU A 110 -2.26 -0.11 -4.37
CA LEU A 110 -3.38 -0.29 -3.45
C LEU A 110 -4.70 -0.43 -4.21
N ALA A 111 -4.95 0.43 -5.20
CA ALA A 111 -6.14 0.41 -6.04
C ALA A 111 -6.38 -0.94 -6.74
N HIS A 112 -5.34 -1.76 -6.98
CA HIS A 112 -5.51 -3.11 -7.54
C HIS A 112 -6.30 -4.05 -6.61
N TRP A 113 -6.06 -3.94 -5.31
CA TRP A 113 -6.60 -4.80 -4.28
C TRP A 113 -7.95 -4.32 -3.75
N MET A 114 -8.27 -3.04 -3.96
CA MET A 114 -9.55 -2.40 -3.61
C MET A 114 -10.69 -2.76 -4.56
N ARG A 115 -10.60 -3.92 -5.22
CA ARG A 115 -11.59 -4.40 -6.18
C ARG A 115 -12.85 -4.92 -5.45
N PRO A 116 -14.05 -4.72 -6.01
CA PRO A 116 -15.27 -5.32 -5.45
C PRO A 116 -15.24 -6.85 -5.48
N THR A 117 -15.98 -7.45 -4.55
CA THR A 117 -16.34 -8.87 -4.57
C THR A 117 -17.18 -9.16 -5.82
N ALA A 118 -16.92 -10.29 -6.49
CA ALA A 118 -17.68 -10.71 -7.65
C ALA A 118 -17.67 -12.23 -7.81
N ARG A 119 -18.83 -12.81 -8.13
CA ARG A 119 -18.99 -14.24 -8.44
C ARG A 119 -19.02 -14.44 -9.97
N GLY A 120 -18.43 -15.52 -10.48
CA GLY A 120 -18.43 -15.89 -11.91
C GLY A 120 -17.66 -14.98 -12.89
N ARG A 121 -17.39 -13.70 -12.58
CA ARG A 121 -16.85 -12.69 -13.52
C ARG A 121 -15.31 -12.73 -13.72
N ARG A 122 -14.73 -13.91 -13.95
CA ARG A 122 -13.25 -14.11 -14.10
C ARG A 122 -12.61 -13.18 -15.16
N ARG A 123 -13.30 -12.89 -16.28
CA ARG A 123 -12.80 -11.98 -17.33
C ARG A 123 -12.79 -10.52 -16.86
N THR A 124 -13.87 -10.05 -16.25
CA THR A 124 -14.03 -8.67 -15.74
C THR A 124 -13.02 -8.36 -14.63
N VAL A 125 -12.76 -9.31 -13.71
CA VAL A 125 -11.71 -9.16 -12.67
C VAL A 125 -10.32 -9.01 -13.29
N ARG A 126 -10.00 -9.78 -14.35
CA ARG A 126 -8.72 -9.63 -15.08
C ARG A 126 -8.63 -8.29 -15.80
N PHE A 127 -9.75 -7.78 -16.31
CA PHE A 127 -9.82 -6.48 -16.99
C PHE A 127 -9.66 -5.31 -16.00
N TYR A 128 -10.27 -5.38 -14.82
CA TYR A 128 -9.98 -4.46 -13.71
C TYR A 128 -8.47 -4.42 -13.41
N GLY A 129 -7.87 -5.58 -13.18
CA GLY A 129 -6.43 -5.69 -12.93
C GLY A 129 -5.55 -5.31 -14.12
N LEU A 130 -6.09 -5.23 -15.34
CA LEU A 130 -5.41 -4.67 -16.51
C LEU A 130 -5.40 -3.14 -16.46
N LEU A 131 -6.57 -2.51 -16.27
CA LEU A 131 -6.70 -1.05 -16.24
C LEU A 131 -5.82 -0.42 -15.15
N VAL A 132 -5.77 -1.01 -13.95
CA VAL A 132 -4.88 -0.52 -12.88
C VAL A 132 -3.39 -0.69 -13.23
N ARG A 133 -3.01 -1.76 -13.94
CA ARG A 133 -1.63 -1.95 -14.44
C ARG A 133 -1.25 -0.93 -15.52
N LEU A 134 -2.19 -0.56 -16.39
CA LEU A 134 -1.99 0.50 -17.39
C LEU A 134 -1.87 1.88 -16.72
N ALA A 135 -2.68 2.19 -15.70
CA ALA A 135 -2.52 3.39 -14.89
C ALA A 135 -1.17 3.40 -14.12
N GLY A 136 -0.70 2.24 -13.67
CA GLY A 136 0.66 2.10 -13.14
C GLY A 136 1.74 2.41 -14.19
N LEU A 137 1.56 1.94 -15.43
CA LEU A 137 2.50 2.22 -16.52
C LEU A 137 2.53 3.72 -16.87
N THR A 138 1.38 4.38 -16.97
CA THR A 138 1.34 5.83 -17.25
C THR A 138 1.97 6.65 -16.13
N LEU A 139 1.87 6.22 -14.86
CA LEU A 139 2.59 6.86 -13.74
C LEU A 139 4.12 6.73 -13.85
N THR A 140 4.65 5.62 -14.36
CA THR A 140 6.09 5.50 -14.68
C THR A 140 6.48 6.44 -15.82
N VAL A 141 5.69 6.49 -16.89
CA VAL A 141 5.94 7.39 -18.03
C VAL A 141 5.87 8.85 -17.59
N LEU A 142 4.89 9.23 -16.77
CA LEU A 142 4.72 10.58 -16.23
C LEU A 142 5.93 11.01 -15.39
N LEU A 143 6.40 10.16 -14.47
CA LEU A 143 7.58 10.49 -13.64
C LEU A 143 8.83 10.70 -14.51
N VAL A 144 9.07 9.82 -15.49
CA VAL A 144 10.26 9.94 -16.35
C VAL A 144 10.12 11.11 -17.32
N ALA A 145 8.92 11.39 -17.83
CA ALA A 145 8.63 12.58 -18.63
C ALA A 145 8.86 13.87 -17.82
N ALA A 146 8.47 13.92 -16.54
CA ALA A 146 8.75 15.07 -15.67
C ALA A 146 10.25 15.24 -15.37
N ALA A 147 11.01 14.14 -15.27
CA ALA A 147 12.47 14.20 -15.17
C ALA A 147 13.12 14.63 -16.51
N CYS A 148 12.53 14.29 -17.65
CA CYS A 148 12.93 14.79 -18.96
C CYS A 148 12.60 16.29 -19.11
N GLU A 149 11.42 16.73 -18.71
CA GLU A 149 11.00 18.14 -18.69
C GLU A 149 12.03 19.02 -17.95
N VAL A 150 12.37 18.64 -16.71
CA VAL A 150 13.34 19.35 -15.89
C VAL A 150 14.75 19.35 -16.49
N ALA A 151 15.25 18.20 -16.95
CA ALA A 151 16.64 18.07 -17.38
C ALA A 151 16.87 18.47 -18.85
N LEU A 152 16.04 17.99 -19.76
CA LEU A 152 16.19 18.18 -21.20
C LEU A 152 15.55 19.49 -21.66
N ASP A 153 14.31 19.80 -21.24
CA ASP A 153 13.67 21.04 -21.68
C ASP A 153 14.16 22.25 -20.88
N LEU A 154 13.75 22.38 -19.62
CA LEU A 154 14.01 23.59 -18.83
C LEU A 154 15.51 23.92 -18.70
N ALA A 155 16.36 22.94 -18.36
CA ALA A 155 17.79 23.19 -18.17
C ALA A 155 18.59 23.20 -19.49
N ALA A 156 18.50 22.14 -20.30
CA ALA A 156 19.40 21.94 -21.44
C ALA A 156 18.92 22.56 -22.77
N TRP A 157 17.61 22.69 -22.99
CA TRP A 157 17.04 23.31 -24.18
C TRP A 157 16.79 24.80 -23.97
N GLN A 158 15.98 25.16 -22.95
CA GLN A 158 15.60 26.54 -22.67
C GLN A 158 16.74 27.34 -22.00
N CYS A 159 17.11 27.02 -20.75
CA CYS A 159 18.05 27.88 -20.00
C CYS A 159 19.47 27.91 -20.60
N ALA A 160 20.04 26.76 -21.00
CA ALA A 160 21.32 26.74 -21.70
C ALA A 160 21.24 27.33 -23.13
N GLY A 161 20.06 27.38 -23.74
CA GLY A 161 19.82 28.07 -25.01
C GLY A 161 19.75 29.59 -24.88
N THR A 162 19.15 30.09 -23.80
CA THR A 162 19.02 31.53 -23.53
C THR A 162 20.23 32.11 -22.80
N ARG A 163 20.95 33.03 -23.45
CA ARG A 163 22.08 33.77 -22.86
C ARG A 163 21.79 34.32 -21.46
N ALA A 164 20.70 35.05 -21.28
CA ALA A 164 20.34 35.67 -20.00
C ALA A 164 20.11 34.67 -18.84
N CYS A 165 19.75 33.42 -19.14
CA CYS A 165 19.61 32.37 -18.13
C CYS A 165 20.96 31.68 -17.87
N ALA A 166 21.71 31.35 -18.93
CA ALA A 166 23.05 30.76 -18.82
C ALA A 166 24.07 31.67 -18.10
N ASP A 167 24.02 32.99 -18.32
CA ASP A 167 24.88 33.98 -17.65
C ASP A 167 24.62 34.03 -16.12
N ARG A 168 23.37 33.80 -15.69
CA ARG A 168 22.99 33.69 -14.25
C ARG A 168 23.40 32.34 -13.65
N HIS A 169 23.33 31.27 -14.43
CA HIS A 169 23.59 29.89 -14.00
C HIS A 169 24.90 29.38 -14.60
N THR A 170 26.04 29.94 -14.17
CA THR A 170 27.37 29.71 -14.75
C THR A 170 27.79 28.24 -14.88
N TRP A 171 27.24 27.34 -14.06
CA TRP A 171 27.43 25.89 -14.16
C TRP A 171 26.86 25.27 -15.46
N LEU A 172 25.91 25.95 -16.13
CA LEU A 172 25.41 25.63 -17.47
C LEU A 172 26.22 26.31 -18.58
N GLY A 173 27.17 27.20 -18.27
CA GLY A 173 27.88 28.03 -19.25
C GLY A 173 28.58 27.23 -20.36
N PHE A 174 29.13 26.06 -20.04
CA PHE A 174 29.76 25.15 -21.02
C PHE A 174 28.78 24.51 -22.02
N LEU A 175 27.47 24.52 -21.72
CA LEU A 175 26.40 24.10 -22.63
C LEU A 175 25.85 25.27 -23.45
N SER A 176 26.11 26.52 -23.04
CA SER A 176 25.58 27.70 -23.73
C SER A 176 26.43 28.09 -24.95
N PRO A 177 25.82 28.39 -26.11
CA PRO A 177 26.56 28.74 -27.32
C PRO A 177 27.23 30.12 -27.17
N THR A 178 26.52 31.05 -26.54
CA THR A 178 26.97 32.43 -26.32
C THR A 178 28.04 32.57 -25.24
N VAL A 179 28.07 31.67 -24.25
CA VAL A 179 29.07 31.68 -23.16
C VAL A 179 30.29 30.83 -23.48
N SER A 180 30.12 29.71 -24.18
CA SER A 180 31.22 28.78 -24.51
C SER A 180 31.81 28.96 -25.90
N HIS A 181 31.46 30.04 -26.62
CA HIS A 181 31.91 30.32 -27.99
C HIS A 181 31.75 29.12 -28.94
N ASP A 182 30.53 28.60 -29.02
CA ASP A 182 30.17 27.44 -29.85
C ASP A 182 31.01 26.16 -29.63
N SER A 183 31.35 25.90 -28.36
CA SER A 183 32.06 24.70 -27.93
C SER A 183 31.40 23.38 -28.36
N TRP A 184 32.15 22.27 -28.29
CA TRP A 184 31.65 20.94 -28.64
C TRP A 184 30.32 20.58 -27.97
N TRP A 185 30.11 21.01 -26.72
CA TRP A 185 28.91 20.72 -25.93
C TRP A 185 27.76 21.71 -26.15
N SER A 186 27.99 22.84 -26.83
CA SER A 186 26.95 23.85 -27.05
C SER A 186 25.88 23.46 -28.06
N ARG A 187 26.07 22.38 -28.84
CA ARG A 187 25.10 21.95 -29.87
C ARG A 187 23.87 21.31 -29.21
N PRO A 188 22.62 21.73 -29.54
CA PRO A 188 21.42 21.31 -28.81
C PRO A 188 21.30 19.80 -28.58
N GLY A 189 21.51 19.00 -29.63
CA GLY A 189 21.46 17.53 -29.54
C GLY A 189 22.47 16.90 -28.56
N ARG A 190 23.62 17.53 -28.33
CA ARG A 190 24.63 17.07 -27.36
C ARG A 190 24.31 17.50 -25.94
N ARG A 191 23.73 18.70 -25.76
CA ARG A 191 23.15 19.12 -24.47
C ARG A 191 22.07 18.14 -24.04
N LEU A 192 21.13 17.81 -24.94
CA LEU A 192 20.07 16.84 -24.71
C LEU A 192 20.63 15.44 -24.37
N ALA A 193 21.66 14.99 -25.09
CA ALA A 193 22.29 13.70 -24.82
C ALA A 193 22.98 13.63 -23.44
N LEU A 194 23.62 14.73 -22.99
CA LEU A 194 24.19 14.82 -21.65
C LEU A 194 23.09 14.89 -20.57
N ALA A 195 22.07 15.72 -20.78
CA ALA A 195 20.96 15.89 -19.85
C ALA A 195 20.15 14.59 -19.64
N ALA A 196 20.03 13.77 -20.69
CA ALA A 196 19.38 12.45 -20.65
C ALA A 196 20.01 11.47 -19.63
N LEU A 197 21.23 11.71 -19.15
CA LEU A 197 21.82 10.94 -18.05
C LEU A 197 20.99 11.03 -16.76
N VAL A 198 20.34 12.16 -16.48
CA VAL A 198 19.56 12.39 -15.25
C VAL A 198 18.30 11.49 -15.17
N PRO A 199 17.35 11.53 -16.13
CA PRO A 199 16.18 10.64 -16.12
C PRO A 199 16.56 9.16 -16.36
N THR A 200 17.69 8.90 -17.03
CA THR A 200 18.24 7.53 -17.16
C THR A 200 18.73 7.00 -15.81
N ALA A 201 19.50 7.79 -15.06
CA ALA A 201 19.98 7.42 -13.72
C ALA A 201 18.80 7.20 -12.75
N LEU A 202 17.76 8.03 -12.81
CA LEU A 202 16.51 7.81 -12.07
C LEU A 202 15.87 6.45 -12.41
N THR A 203 15.76 6.12 -13.69
CA THR A 203 15.18 4.84 -14.15
C THR A 203 16.01 3.63 -13.68
N VAL A 204 17.35 3.73 -13.73
CA VAL A 204 18.27 2.71 -13.22
C VAL A 204 18.19 2.57 -11.70
N LEU A 205 18.06 3.67 -10.97
CA LEU A 205 17.88 3.68 -9.51
C LEU A 205 16.58 2.97 -9.10
N LEU A 206 15.46 3.26 -9.77
CA LEU A 206 14.17 2.59 -9.52
C LEU A 206 14.24 1.07 -9.80
N TRP A 207 14.91 0.68 -10.89
CA TRP A 207 15.20 -0.72 -11.20
C TRP A 207 16.01 -1.40 -10.10
N TYR A 208 17.10 -0.76 -9.65
CA TYR A 208 17.99 -1.28 -8.62
C TYR A 208 17.27 -1.45 -7.27
N LEU A 209 16.54 -0.42 -6.83
CA LEU A 209 15.78 -0.46 -5.57
C LEU A 209 14.69 -1.53 -5.60
N SER A 210 13.95 -1.68 -6.70
CA SER A 210 12.95 -2.75 -6.86
C SER A 210 13.59 -4.14 -6.85
N ARG A 211 14.77 -4.31 -7.47
CA ARG A 211 15.49 -5.59 -7.46
C ARG A 211 16.03 -5.93 -6.07
N ARG A 212 16.62 -4.97 -5.36
CA ARG A 212 17.16 -5.14 -3.99
C ARG A 212 16.06 -5.46 -2.99
N THR A 213 14.98 -4.68 -2.98
CA THR A 213 13.85 -4.88 -2.07
C THR A 213 13.11 -6.19 -2.33
N TRP A 214 12.91 -6.58 -3.60
CA TRP A 214 12.33 -7.89 -3.92
C TRP A 214 13.16 -9.04 -3.33
N SER A 215 14.50 -8.95 -3.40
CA SER A 215 15.39 -10.00 -2.90
C SER A 215 15.35 -10.16 -1.36
N ALA A 216 15.16 -9.06 -0.63
CA ALA A 216 15.23 -9.05 0.84
C ALA A 216 13.87 -9.32 1.53
N TYR A 217 12.76 -8.90 0.92
CA TYR A 217 11.43 -8.96 1.54
C TYR A 217 10.44 -9.90 0.82
N GLU A 218 10.55 -10.06 -0.50
CA GLU A 218 9.51 -10.71 -1.34
C GLU A 218 9.99 -12.02 -1.99
N SER A 219 11.09 -12.57 -1.49
CA SER A 219 11.74 -13.80 -1.97
C SER A 219 11.38 -15.03 -1.14
N GLN A 220 10.80 -14.85 0.05
CA GLN A 220 10.40 -15.90 0.97
C GLN A 220 9.37 -16.83 0.33
N GLN A 221 9.56 -18.14 0.48
CA GLN A 221 8.67 -19.12 -0.13
C GLN A 221 7.57 -19.52 0.88
N PRO A 222 6.28 -19.29 0.56
CA PRO A 222 5.19 -19.88 1.32
C PRO A 222 5.30 -21.41 1.32
N MET A 223 4.79 -22.06 2.37
CA MET A 223 4.72 -23.53 2.41
C MET A 223 4.03 -24.07 1.15
N ASN A 224 4.69 -25.00 0.47
CA ASN A 224 4.11 -25.63 -0.71
C ASN A 224 2.91 -26.50 -0.31
N ARG A 225 1.74 -26.20 -0.87
CA ARG A 225 0.49 -26.90 -0.60
C ARG A 225 -0.26 -27.16 -1.91
N ARG A 226 -0.83 -28.37 -2.07
CA ARG A 226 -1.83 -28.62 -3.11
C ARG A 226 -2.98 -27.61 -2.95
N PRO A 227 -3.43 -26.95 -4.04
CA PRO A 227 -4.64 -26.14 -3.99
C PRO A 227 -5.81 -27.00 -3.51
N GLU A 228 -6.66 -26.45 -2.66
CA GLU A 228 -7.98 -27.03 -2.42
C GLU A 228 -8.79 -26.97 -3.74
N PRO A 229 -9.73 -27.90 -3.98
CA PRO A 229 -10.67 -27.77 -5.09
C PRO A 229 -11.39 -26.41 -5.01
N GLU A 230 -11.63 -25.78 -6.17
CA GLU A 230 -12.42 -24.54 -6.23
C GLU A 230 -13.90 -24.88 -6.00
N ASP A 231 -14.31 -25.07 -4.75
CA ASP A 231 -15.73 -25.08 -4.39
C ASP A 231 -16.38 -23.78 -4.89
N GLU A 232 -17.61 -23.87 -5.41
CA GLU A 232 -18.33 -22.71 -5.96
C GLU A 232 -18.55 -21.59 -4.92
N THR A 233 -18.42 -21.94 -3.63
CA THR A 233 -18.53 -21.09 -2.44
C THR A 233 -17.19 -20.50 -1.96
N GLY A 234 -16.44 -19.90 -2.89
CA GLY A 234 -15.53 -18.77 -2.63
C GLY A 234 -14.51 -18.91 -1.48
N HIS A 235 -13.34 -19.45 -1.79
CA HIS A 235 -12.15 -19.29 -0.93
C HIS A 235 -11.78 -17.83 -0.70
N SER A 236 -11.34 -17.50 0.53
CA SER A 236 -10.59 -16.25 0.74
C SER A 236 -9.37 -16.25 -0.17
N SER A 237 -9.25 -15.23 -1.02
CA SER A 237 -8.15 -15.12 -1.98
C SER A 237 -6.78 -15.07 -1.30
N LEU A 238 -6.73 -14.56 -0.06
CA LEU A 238 -5.56 -14.49 0.81
C LEU A 238 -5.03 -15.86 1.25
N GLY A 239 -5.86 -16.92 1.20
CA GLY A 239 -5.47 -18.30 1.51
C GLY A 239 -4.92 -19.09 0.32
N ARG A 240 -4.80 -18.47 -0.86
CA ARG A 240 -4.30 -19.16 -2.06
C ARG A 240 -2.76 -19.27 -2.03
N PRO A 241 -2.15 -20.41 -2.43
CA PRO A 241 -0.71 -20.64 -2.23
C PRO A 241 0.23 -19.62 -2.93
N GLY A 242 -0.19 -19.08 -4.07
CA GLY A 242 0.54 -18.05 -4.82
C GLY A 242 0.16 -16.61 -4.44
N PHE A 243 -0.76 -16.39 -3.49
CA PHE A 243 -1.18 -15.04 -3.12
C PHE A 243 -0.01 -14.21 -2.61
N TRP A 244 0.84 -14.78 -1.76
CA TRP A 244 2.02 -14.12 -1.16
C TRP A 244 3.33 -14.39 -1.91
N TYR A 245 3.29 -14.84 -3.18
CA TYR A 245 4.49 -15.16 -3.95
C TYR A 245 4.49 -14.57 -5.38
N GLY A 246 4.82 -13.29 -5.49
CA GLY A 246 4.68 -12.50 -6.73
C GLY A 246 5.76 -12.67 -7.81
N ARG A 247 6.76 -13.53 -7.58
CA ARG A 247 8.08 -13.53 -8.25
C ARG A 247 8.05 -13.25 -9.76
N ARG A 248 7.29 -14.02 -10.55
CA ARG A 248 7.26 -13.89 -12.01
C ARG A 248 6.61 -12.58 -12.49
N LEU A 249 5.50 -12.16 -11.85
CA LEU A 249 4.81 -10.94 -12.24
C LEU A 249 5.67 -9.71 -11.97
N VAL A 250 6.25 -9.61 -10.77
CA VAL A 250 7.11 -8.48 -10.38
C VAL A 250 8.34 -8.41 -11.29
N ALA A 251 8.93 -9.55 -11.66
CA ALA A 251 10.05 -9.58 -12.61
C ALA A 251 9.66 -9.10 -14.03
N ARG A 252 8.49 -9.50 -14.55
CA ARG A 252 7.96 -9.04 -15.85
C ARG A 252 7.64 -7.54 -15.83
N LEU A 253 6.89 -7.08 -14.82
CA LEU A 253 6.50 -5.67 -14.70
C LEU A 253 7.74 -4.79 -14.52
N ARG A 254 8.71 -5.17 -13.67
CA ARG A 254 9.97 -4.43 -13.55
C ARG A 254 10.68 -4.28 -14.89
N ALA A 255 10.78 -5.35 -15.68
CA ALA A 255 11.38 -5.27 -17.01
C ALA A 255 10.59 -4.33 -17.96
N ALA A 256 9.26 -4.39 -17.95
CA ALA A 256 8.42 -3.52 -18.78
C ALA A 256 8.50 -2.05 -18.35
N HIS A 257 8.44 -1.73 -17.06
CA HIS A 257 8.50 -0.35 -16.56
C HIS A 257 9.91 0.26 -16.69
N THR A 258 10.98 -0.53 -16.49
CA THR A 258 12.35 -0.06 -16.79
C THR A 258 12.51 0.24 -18.29
N ALA A 259 12.00 -0.62 -19.17
CA ALA A 259 12.01 -0.36 -20.61
C ALA A 259 11.14 0.85 -20.99
N ALA A 260 9.98 1.04 -20.34
CA ALA A 260 9.13 2.22 -20.53
C ALA A 260 9.90 3.52 -20.23
N GLY A 261 10.56 3.60 -19.06
CA GLY A 261 11.35 4.77 -18.69
C GLY A 261 12.47 5.06 -19.68
N LEU A 262 13.27 4.05 -20.05
CA LEU A 262 14.36 4.21 -21.03
C LEU A 262 13.84 4.65 -22.41
N VAL A 263 12.70 4.12 -22.86
CA VAL A 263 12.04 4.52 -24.12
C VAL A 263 11.48 5.94 -24.04
N THR A 264 10.94 6.39 -22.89
CA THR A 264 10.52 7.78 -22.69
C THR A 264 11.68 8.75 -22.86
N VAL A 265 12.85 8.47 -22.25
CA VAL A 265 14.06 9.30 -22.43
C VAL A 265 14.54 9.27 -23.88
N ALA A 266 14.60 8.09 -24.50
CA ALA A 266 15.03 7.91 -25.87
C ALA A 266 14.11 8.66 -26.86
N ALA A 267 12.80 8.63 -26.64
CA ALA A 267 11.81 9.35 -27.44
C ALA A 267 11.97 10.88 -27.30
N ALA A 268 12.16 11.40 -26.09
CA ALA A 268 12.35 12.84 -25.87
C ALA A 268 13.56 13.40 -26.65
N VAL A 269 14.67 12.66 -26.71
CA VAL A 269 15.85 13.04 -27.52
C VAL A 269 15.60 12.83 -29.01
N THR A 270 15.01 11.71 -29.40
CA THR A 270 14.83 11.33 -30.82
C THR A 270 13.84 12.24 -31.54
N VAL A 271 12.68 12.52 -30.94
CA VAL A 271 11.61 13.30 -31.58
C VAL A 271 12.05 14.73 -31.86
N ALA A 272 12.81 15.34 -30.94
CA ALA A 272 13.38 16.68 -31.13
C ALA A 272 14.33 16.73 -32.34
N ALA A 273 15.26 15.77 -32.44
CA ALA A 273 16.20 15.67 -33.55
C ALA A 273 15.53 15.31 -34.89
N ALA A 274 14.62 14.33 -34.88
CA ALA A 274 13.89 13.87 -36.07
C ALA A 274 12.93 14.93 -36.63
N ARG A 275 12.36 15.80 -35.78
CA ARG A 275 11.56 16.95 -36.23
C ARG A 275 12.41 17.97 -37.00
N PHE A 276 13.66 18.22 -36.60
CA PHE A 276 14.59 19.06 -37.36
C PHE A 276 15.01 18.38 -38.67
N ASP A 277 15.38 17.10 -38.62
CA ASP A 277 15.85 16.37 -39.81
C ASP A 277 14.77 16.21 -40.90
N ARG A 278 13.49 16.20 -40.52
CA ARG A 278 12.34 16.22 -41.45
C ARG A 278 12.01 17.62 -42.00
N GLY A 279 12.64 18.68 -41.49
CA GLY A 279 12.45 20.06 -41.94
C GLY A 279 13.25 20.42 -43.20
N PRO A 280 13.06 21.62 -43.77
CA PRO A 280 13.72 22.05 -45.01
C PRO A 280 15.26 22.09 -44.94
N ALA A 281 15.83 22.33 -43.75
CA ALA A 281 17.26 22.35 -43.49
C ALA A 281 17.84 20.97 -43.07
N GLY A 282 17.02 19.93 -43.03
CA GLY A 282 17.38 18.61 -42.55
C GLY A 282 18.03 17.70 -43.60
N SER A 283 18.84 16.74 -43.15
CA SER A 283 19.41 15.71 -44.03
C SER A 283 18.43 14.57 -44.24
N ARG A 284 18.11 14.23 -45.51
CA ARG A 284 17.24 13.09 -45.85
C ARG A 284 17.72 11.78 -45.23
N ALA A 285 19.03 11.54 -45.17
CA ALA A 285 19.59 10.35 -44.54
C ALA A 285 19.31 10.33 -43.03
N LEU A 286 19.55 11.44 -42.33
CA LEU A 286 19.23 11.55 -40.89
C LEU A 286 17.73 11.48 -40.64
N ALA A 287 16.88 12.00 -41.54
CA ALA A 287 15.43 11.87 -41.45
C ALA A 287 14.98 10.40 -41.52
N THR A 288 15.53 9.63 -42.48
CA THR A 288 15.22 8.18 -42.57
C THR A 288 15.71 7.41 -41.34
N LEU A 289 16.89 7.71 -40.81
CA LEU A 289 17.40 7.12 -39.57
C LEU A 289 16.53 7.50 -38.36
N GLY A 290 16.07 8.76 -38.28
CA GLY A 290 15.12 9.24 -37.27
C GLY A 290 13.81 8.45 -37.32
N THR A 291 13.21 8.28 -38.48
CA THR A 291 11.97 7.48 -38.64
C THR A 291 12.18 5.99 -38.33
N LEU A 292 13.32 5.40 -38.71
CA LEU A 292 13.66 4.02 -38.32
C LEU A 292 13.81 3.88 -36.80
N LEU A 293 14.37 4.89 -36.13
CA LEU A 293 14.52 4.90 -34.68
C LEU A 293 13.19 5.16 -33.96
N GLU A 294 12.36 6.09 -34.43
CA GLU A 294 11.00 6.33 -33.93
C GLU A 294 10.12 5.09 -34.06
N THR A 295 10.17 4.38 -35.20
CA THR A 295 9.44 3.12 -35.39
C THR A 295 9.97 1.98 -34.52
N ALA A 296 11.28 1.88 -34.31
CA ALA A 296 11.86 0.92 -33.37
C ALA A 296 11.46 1.21 -31.90
N LEU A 297 11.44 2.48 -31.49
CA LEU A 297 10.97 2.93 -30.18
C LEU A 297 9.48 2.62 -30.00
N ALA A 298 8.64 2.90 -31.00
CA ALA A 298 7.23 2.53 -31.00
C ALA A 298 7.02 1.01 -30.91
N GLY A 299 7.84 0.22 -31.61
CA GLY A 299 7.85 -1.24 -31.53
C GLY A 299 8.17 -1.75 -30.11
N VAL A 300 9.18 -1.19 -29.45
CA VAL A 300 9.50 -1.55 -28.04
C VAL A 300 8.41 -1.06 -27.08
N ALA A 301 7.84 0.12 -27.29
CA ALA A 301 6.70 0.62 -26.51
C ALA A 301 5.47 -0.31 -26.65
N PHE A 302 5.17 -0.79 -27.86
CA PHE A 302 4.13 -1.79 -28.08
C PHE A 302 4.43 -3.11 -27.34
N VAL A 303 5.67 -3.60 -27.35
CA VAL A 303 6.07 -4.79 -26.57
C VAL A 303 5.93 -4.53 -25.06
N VAL A 304 6.28 -3.35 -24.56
CA VAL A 304 6.06 -2.95 -23.16
C VAL A 304 4.58 -3.03 -22.80
N VAL A 305 3.70 -2.37 -23.58
CA VAL A 305 2.25 -2.41 -23.36
C VAL A 305 1.73 -3.84 -23.44
N TYR A 306 2.14 -4.63 -24.43
CA TYR A 306 1.78 -6.04 -24.56
C TYR A 306 2.19 -6.87 -23.33
N VAL A 307 3.38 -6.66 -22.76
CA VAL A 307 3.84 -7.35 -21.55
C VAL A 307 3.02 -6.96 -20.32
N VAL A 308 2.68 -5.68 -20.18
CA VAL A 308 1.78 -5.20 -19.11
C VAL A 308 0.36 -5.77 -19.30
N CYS A 309 -0.11 -5.89 -20.55
CA CYS A 309 -1.41 -6.46 -20.90
C CYS A 309 -1.51 -7.98 -20.70
N ARG A 310 -0.41 -8.72 -20.89
CA ARG A 310 -0.35 -10.19 -20.79
C ARG A 310 -0.70 -10.68 -19.37
N ARG A 311 -1.03 -11.98 -19.26
CA ARG A 311 -1.54 -12.66 -18.04
C ARG A 311 -0.93 -12.10 -16.74
N GLY A 312 -1.81 -11.63 -15.85
CA GLY A 312 -1.46 -11.13 -14.51
C GLY A 312 -1.09 -12.22 -13.49
N ARG A 313 -1.17 -11.89 -12.20
CA ARG A 313 -0.76 -12.75 -11.06
C ARG A 313 -1.50 -14.10 -11.10
N SER A 314 -0.77 -15.19 -10.81
CA SER A 314 -1.35 -16.50 -10.53
C SER A 314 -1.43 -16.66 -9.02
N GLU A 315 -2.61 -16.47 -8.44
CA GLU A 315 -2.82 -16.68 -7.00
C GLU A 315 -2.91 -18.18 -6.65
N ASN A 316 -3.44 -19.02 -7.54
CA ASN A 316 -3.76 -20.42 -7.24
C ASN A 316 -2.54 -21.35 -7.16
N ARG A 317 -1.35 -20.93 -7.64
CA ARG A 317 -0.12 -21.76 -7.71
C ARG A 317 1.13 -20.89 -7.57
N LEU A 318 2.17 -21.41 -6.93
CA LEU A 318 3.50 -20.79 -6.85
C LEU A 318 4.14 -20.72 -8.25
N ASP A 319 4.26 -19.52 -8.83
CA ASP A 319 4.81 -19.35 -10.19
C ASP A 319 6.33 -19.14 -10.16
N GLN A 320 7.05 -20.26 -10.12
CA GLN A 320 8.52 -20.31 -10.12
C GLN A 320 9.15 -20.08 -11.51
N ALA A 321 8.37 -20.16 -12.60
CA ALA A 321 8.86 -20.11 -13.96
C ALA A 321 9.17 -18.68 -14.41
N LEU A 322 10.44 -18.27 -14.38
CA LEU A 322 10.85 -16.95 -14.88
C LEU A 322 10.97 -16.92 -16.41
N ASP A 323 10.36 -15.92 -17.04
CA ASP A 323 10.54 -15.59 -18.47
C ASP A 323 11.94 -14.96 -18.71
N ARG A 324 13.02 -15.70 -18.44
CA ARG A 324 14.41 -15.20 -18.42
C ARG A 324 14.78 -14.41 -19.68
N ARG A 325 14.36 -14.88 -20.85
CA ARG A 325 14.58 -14.19 -22.14
C ARG A 325 13.90 -12.81 -22.17
N LEU A 326 12.63 -12.71 -21.79
CA LEU A 326 11.88 -11.45 -21.79
C LEU A 326 12.45 -10.46 -20.76
N VAL A 327 12.62 -10.92 -19.52
CA VAL A 327 13.07 -10.10 -18.39
C VAL A 327 14.48 -9.54 -18.60
N ARG A 328 15.35 -10.25 -19.33
CA ARG A 328 16.69 -9.79 -19.70
C ARG A 328 16.71 -8.96 -20.99
N ARG A 329 16.04 -9.41 -22.06
CA ARG A 329 16.15 -8.76 -23.38
C ARG A 329 15.41 -7.43 -23.45
N LEU A 330 14.20 -7.31 -22.89
CA LEU A 330 13.39 -6.09 -23.06
C LEU A 330 14.08 -4.82 -22.51
N PRO A 331 14.65 -4.80 -21.28
CA PRO A 331 15.41 -3.64 -20.80
C PRO A 331 16.70 -3.38 -21.57
N LEU A 332 17.38 -4.44 -22.05
CA LEU A 332 18.61 -4.30 -22.86
C LEU A 332 18.32 -3.73 -24.25
N SER A 333 17.22 -4.12 -24.89
CA SER A 333 16.77 -3.53 -26.15
C SER A 333 16.39 -2.06 -25.98
N ALA A 334 15.70 -1.70 -24.90
CA ALA A 334 15.40 -0.30 -24.59
C ALA A 334 16.68 0.53 -24.29
N LEU A 335 17.66 -0.06 -23.60
CA LEU A 335 18.95 0.57 -23.33
C LEU A 335 19.79 0.76 -24.62
N LEU A 336 19.77 -0.22 -25.53
CA LEU A 336 20.41 -0.12 -26.84
C LEU A 336 19.76 0.97 -27.70
N LEU A 337 18.42 1.02 -27.76
CA LEU A 337 17.72 2.10 -28.46
C LEU A 337 18.01 3.47 -27.83
N LEU A 338 18.06 3.57 -26.50
CA LEU A 338 18.50 4.81 -25.84
C LEU A 338 19.91 5.21 -26.28
N ALA A 339 20.89 4.29 -26.26
CA ALA A 339 22.25 4.59 -26.71
C ALA A 339 22.29 5.07 -28.19
N LEU A 340 21.52 4.43 -29.06
CA LEU A 340 21.36 4.85 -30.46
C LEU A 340 20.68 6.23 -30.58
N SER A 341 19.67 6.53 -29.75
CA SER A 341 19.04 7.85 -29.66
C SER A 341 19.99 8.94 -29.17
N LEU A 342 20.88 8.64 -28.22
CA LEU A 342 21.91 9.60 -27.76
C LEU A 342 22.95 9.86 -28.86
N LEU A 343 23.37 8.84 -29.61
CA LEU A 343 24.27 8.99 -30.75
C LEU A 343 23.62 9.77 -31.90
N TYR A 344 22.38 9.43 -32.25
CA TYR A 344 21.59 10.12 -33.29
C TYR A 344 21.29 11.58 -32.91
N GLY A 345 20.90 11.83 -31.66
CA GLY A 345 20.67 13.18 -31.14
C GLY A 345 21.96 14.01 -31.10
N GLY A 346 23.05 13.44 -30.57
CA GLY A 346 24.35 14.10 -30.47
C GLY A 346 25.09 14.35 -31.80
N TRP A 347 24.59 13.80 -32.91
CA TRP A 347 25.14 14.00 -34.24
C TRP A 347 25.08 15.48 -34.64
N SER A 348 26.10 15.96 -35.35
CA SER A 348 26.22 17.37 -35.72
C SER A 348 25.21 17.77 -36.80
N ARG A 349 24.39 18.77 -36.49
CA ARG A 349 23.43 19.43 -37.39
C ARG A 349 23.75 20.93 -37.45
N PRO A 350 24.34 21.44 -38.54
CA PRO A 350 24.54 22.87 -38.75
C PRO A 350 23.18 23.61 -38.76
N GLY A 351 23.14 24.84 -38.21
CA GLY A 351 21.93 25.64 -38.15
C GLY A 351 20.81 25.12 -37.24
N TRP A 352 21.06 24.09 -36.42
CA TRP A 352 20.10 23.66 -35.42
C TRP A 352 20.26 24.44 -34.12
N GLU A 353 19.30 25.34 -33.86
CA GLU A 353 19.23 26.17 -32.66
C GLU A 353 18.10 25.71 -31.72
N SER A 354 18.28 25.97 -30.42
CA SER A 354 17.29 25.71 -29.38
C SER A 354 16.44 26.95 -29.14
N SER A 355 15.14 26.89 -29.45
CA SER A 355 14.18 27.98 -29.20
C SER A 355 12.84 27.43 -28.70
N GLY A 356 12.10 28.26 -27.96
CA GLY A 356 10.85 27.86 -27.31
C GLY A 356 10.99 26.64 -26.39
N ARG A 357 9.90 25.89 -26.21
CA ARG A 357 9.92 24.59 -25.53
C ARG A 357 10.42 23.47 -26.44
N LEU A 358 11.01 22.45 -25.86
CA LEU A 358 11.38 21.20 -26.54
C LEU A 358 10.13 20.58 -27.21
N PRO A 359 10.22 20.07 -28.46
CA PRO A 359 9.08 19.45 -29.13
C PRO A 359 8.53 18.23 -28.36
N GLY A 360 7.40 18.43 -27.67
CA GLY A 360 6.77 17.37 -26.86
C GLY A 360 5.67 17.80 -25.89
N ASP A 361 5.40 19.11 -25.72
CA ASP A 361 4.44 19.70 -24.75
C ASP A 361 3.12 18.91 -24.59
N THR A 362 2.47 18.56 -25.72
CA THR A 362 1.20 17.83 -25.76
C THR A 362 1.25 16.41 -25.15
N ALA A 363 2.43 15.84 -24.89
CA ALA A 363 2.59 14.52 -24.27
C ALA A 363 1.99 14.46 -22.86
N PHE A 364 2.12 15.52 -22.05
CA PHE A 364 1.48 15.57 -20.73
C PHE A 364 -0.04 15.57 -20.85
N GLY A 365 -0.60 16.23 -21.87
CA GLY A 365 -2.02 16.18 -22.24
C GLY A 365 -2.47 14.77 -22.61
N GLY A 366 -1.72 14.09 -23.47
CA GLY A 366 -1.98 12.69 -23.82
C GLY A 366 -1.96 11.75 -22.60
N ILE A 367 -0.98 11.92 -21.70
CA ILE A 367 -0.87 11.13 -20.47
C ILE A 367 -2.08 11.37 -19.55
N ALA A 368 -2.45 12.64 -19.32
CA ALA A 368 -3.60 13.00 -18.47
C ALA A 368 -4.93 12.50 -19.05
N LEU A 369 -5.13 12.60 -20.37
CA LEU A 369 -6.29 12.05 -21.06
C LEU A 369 -6.40 10.53 -20.88
N VAL A 370 -5.30 9.81 -21.13
CA VAL A 370 -5.26 8.35 -20.97
C VAL A 370 -5.50 7.95 -19.50
N GLN A 371 -4.95 8.69 -18.53
CA GLN A 371 -5.23 8.46 -17.11
C GLN A 371 -6.71 8.66 -16.77
N GLY A 372 -7.34 9.73 -17.24
CA GLY A 372 -8.77 9.99 -17.05
C GLY A 372 -9.64 8.88 -17.65
N LEU A 373 -9.37 8.48 -18.90
CA LEU A 373 -10.08 7.38 -19.57
C LEU A 373 -9.90 6.03 -18.85
N LEU A 374 -8.70 5.74 -18.36
CA LEU A 374 -8.43 4.53 -17.56
C LEU A 374 -9.20 4.54 -16.23
N VAL A 375 -9.28 5.69 -15.54
CA VAL A 375 -10.04 5.85 -14.30
C VAL A 375 -11.55 5.69 -14.54
N ILE A 376 -12.10 6.30 -15.60
CA ILE A 376 -13.51 6.17 -15.98
C ILE A 376 -13.83 4.71 -16.35
N GLY A 377 -13.01 4.07 -17.18
CA GLY A 377 -13.16 2.64 -17.51
C GLY A 377 -13.07 1.75 -16.27
N LEU A 378 -12.16 2.06 -15.34
CA LEU A 378 -12.02 1.34 -14.07
C LEU A 378 -13.25 1.51 -13.18
N ALA A 379 -13.86 2.71 -13.13
CA ALA A 379 -15.09 2.99 -12.41
C ALA A 379 -16.29 2.20 -12.97
N VAL A 380 -16.46 2.16 -14.29
CA VAL A 380 -17.49 1.33 -14.96
C VAL A 380 -17.28 -0.15 -14.61
N VAL A 381 -16.06 -0.66 -14.72
CA VAL A 381 -15.74 -2.06 -14.43
C VAL A 381 -15.95 -2.39 -12.95
N ALA A 382 -15.58 -1.49 -12.03
CA ALA A 382 -15.83 -1.64 -10.59
C ALA A 382 -17.34 -1.71 -10.28
N HIS A 383 -18.12 -0.80 -10.84
CA HIS A 383 -19.59 -0.79 -10.71
C HIS A 383 -20.23 -2.08 -11.22
N LEU A 384 -19.80 -2.57 -12.39
CA LEU A 384 -20.24 -3.84 -12.96
C LEU A 384 -19.88 -5.05 -12.07
N LEU A 385 -18.72 -5.03 -11.41
CA LEU A 385 -18.34 -6.07 -10.44
C LEU A 385 -19.21 -6.00 -9.18
N HIS A 386 -19.35 -4.81 -8.58
CA HIS A 386 -20.14 -4.58 -7.37
C HIS A 386 -21.61 -5.00 -7.56
N ARG A 387 -22.22 -4.71 -8.72
CA ARG A 387 -23.59 -5.15 -9.05
C ARG A 387 -23.79 -6.68 -9.03
N THR A 388 -22.73 -7.50 -9.13
CA THR A 388 -22.86 -8.97 -9.06
C THR A 388 -22.90 -9.54 -7.64
N HIS A 389 -22.40 -8.79 -6.66
CA HIS A 389 -22.46 -9.17 -5.24
C HIS A 389 -22.40 -7.87 -4.40
N PRO A 390 -23.52 -7.13 -4.29
CA PRO A 390 -23.53 -5.86 -3.59
C PRO A 390 -23.25 -6.05 -2.10
N ASP A 391 -22.21 -5.38 -1.61
CA ASP A 391 -21.89 -5.28 -0.18
C ASP A 391 -22.21 -3.86 0.29
N PRO A 392 -23.24 -3.66 1.14
CA PRO A 392 -23.62 -2.34 1.64
C PRO A 392 -22.52 -1.60 2.41
N ARG A 393 -21.56 -2.33 2.99
CA ARG A 393 -20.46 -1.75 3.78
C ARG A 393 -19.23 -1.41 2.94
N SER A 394 -19.12 -1.97 1.75
CA SER A 394 -18.03 -1.68 0.82
C SER A 394 -17.88 -0.18 0.55
N ALA A 395 -16.64 0.31 0.62
CA ALA A 395 -16.31 1.71 0.47
C ALA A 395 -16.77 2.23 -0.91
N MET A 396 -17.53 3.33 -0.88
CA MET A 396 -18.09 3.98 -2.07
C MET A 396 -18.90 3.03 -2.97
N ARG A 397 -19.59 2.02 -2.41
CA ARG A 397 -20.33 0.99 -3.18
C ARG A 397 -19.44 0.33 -4.25
N GLY A 398 -18.22 -0.01 -3.86
CA GLY A 398 -17.21 -0.64 -4.72
C GLY A 398 -16.36 0.32 -5.58
N LEU A 399 -16.60 1.63 -5.56
CA LEU A 399 -15.82 2.62 -6.32
C LEU A 399 -14.50 3.04 -5.64
N GLY A 400 -14.14 2.45 -4.49
CA GLY A 400 -12.92 2.81 -3.75
C GLY A 400 -11.62 2.69 -4.56
N GLY A 401 -11.44 1.60 -5.32
CA GLY A 401 -10.26 1.44 -6.18
C GLY A 401 -10.13 2.48 -7.31
N PRO A 402 -11.17 2.73 -8.14
CA PRO A 402 -11.19 3.84 -9.10
C PRO A 402 -10.84 5.20 -8.48
N ALA A 403 -11.41 5.51 -7.32
CA ALA A 403 -11.15 6.75 -6.61
C ALA A 403 -9.68 6.88 -6.17
N VAL A 404 -9.10 5.81 -5.61
CA VAL A 404 -7.69 5.78 -5.22
C VAL A 404 -6.75 5.79 -6.42
N ALA A 405 -7.13 5.18 -7.56
CA ALA A 405 -6.38 5.30 -8.81
C ALA A 405 -6.38 6.75 -9.34
N MET A 406 -7.49 7.48 -9.22
CA MET A 406 -7.54 8.91 -9.57
C MET A 406 -6.62 9.74 -8.66
N LEU A 407 -6.63 9.49 -7.35
CA LEU A 407 -5.74 10.17 -6.41
C LEU A 407 -4.25 9.85 -6.68
N ALA A 408 -3.92 8.63 -7.13
CA ALA A 408 -2.56 8.29 -7.57
C ALA A 408 -2.13 9.09 -8.81
N CYS A 409 -3.00 9.21 -9.81
CA CYS A 409 -2.75 10.00 -11.03
C CYS A 409 -2.58 11.48 -10.69
N ALA A 410 -3.48 12.03 -9.87
CA ALA A 410 -3.42 13.42 -9.41
C ALA A 410 -2.16 13.73 -8.61
N LEU A 411 -1.77 12.85 -7.68
CA LEU A 411 -0.52 13.01 -6.93
C LEU A 411 0.70 12.99 -7.87
N GLY A 412 0.73 12.08 -8.85
CA GLY A 412 1.76 12.06 -9.88
C GLY A 412 1.80 13.35 -10.71
N GLY A 413 0.65 13.89 -11.10
CA GLY A 413 0.53 15.17 -11.82
C GLY A 413 1.02 16.37 -11.00
N VAL A 414 0.53 16.52 -9.76
CA VAL A 414 0.92 17.61 -8.84
C VAL A 414 2.42 17.55 -8.53
N MET A 415 3.00 16.37 -8.33
CA MET A 415 4.44 16.22 -8.13
C MET A 415 5.23 16.60 -9.39
N SER A 416 4.77 16.19 -10.56
CA SER A 416 5.42 16.46 -11.85
C SER A 416 5.38 17.95 -12.20
N GLY A 417 4.19 18.56 -12.17
CA GLY A 417 4.01 19.99 -12.39
C GLY A 417 4.70 20.84 -11.33
N GLY A 418 4.69 20.40 -10.07
CA GLY A 418 5.34 21.09 -8.96
C GLY A 418 6.85 21.20 -9.08
N VAL A 419 7.54 20.09 -9.39
CA VAL A 419 8.99 20.10 -9.60
C VAL A 419 9.33 20.92 -10.85
N SER A 420 8.59 20.73 -11.95
CA SER A 420 8.83 21.45 -13.21
C SER A 420 8.65 22.96 -13.05
N GLN A 421 7.55 23.40 -12.43
CA GLN A 421 7.31 24.82 -12.12
C GLN A 421 8.39 25.38 -11.19
N ARG A 422 8.74 24.70 -10.09
CA ARG A 422 9.74 25.20 -9.13
C ARG A 422 11.15 25.30 -9.72
N VAL A 423 11.53 24.38 -10.61
CA VAL A 423 12.80 24.49 -11.35
C VAL A 423 12.73 25.62 -12.37
N SER A 424 11.60 25.79 -13.08
CA SER A 424 11.40 26.92 -13.99
C SER A 424 11.49 28.27 -13.26
N ASP A 425 10.78 28.43 -12.15
CA ASP A 425 10.79 29.65 -11.32
C ASP A 425 12.23 29.99 -10.86
N TRP A 426 13.01 28.97 -10.47
CA TRP A 426 14.40 29.10 -10.03
C TRP A 426 15.39 29.41 -11.17
N LEU A 427 15.19 28.82 -12.35
CA LEU A 427 16.04 29.08 -13.52
C LEU A 427 15.78 30.49 -14.08
N ASP A 428 14.51 30.84 -14.27
CA ASP A 428 14.10 32.11 -14.90
C ASP A 428 14.31 33.32 -13.98
N GLY A 429 13.95 33.19 -12.70
CA GLY A 429 14.09 34.21 -11.65
C GLY A 429 13.15 35.40 -11.81
N THR A 430 13.23 36.11 -12.93
CA THR A 430 12.45 37.33 -13.25
C THR A 430 11.27 37.08 -14.20
N GLY A 431 10.96 35.83 -14.55
CA GLY A 431 9.76 35.47 -15.33
C GLY A 431 9.80 35.91 -16.81
N THR A 432 10.98 36.03 -17.41
CA THR A 432 11.19 36.78 -18.67
C THR A 432 12.20 36.16 -19.64
N SER A 433 12.92 35.11 -19.25
CA SER A 433 14.05 34.55 -20.02
C SER A 433 13.77 33.18 -20.65
N ILE A 434 12.78 32.43 -20.17
CA ILE A 434 12.42 31.11 -20.70
C ILE A 434 10.89 30.98 -20.88
N ALA A 435 10.43 30.02 -21.67
CA ALA A 435 9.00 29.78 -21.93
C ALA A 435 8.31 29.00 -20.79
N GLY A 436 9.10 28.41 -19.89
CA GLY A 436 8.64 27.64 -18.75
C GLY A 436 7.99 26.30 -19.14
N PRO A 437 7.35 25.61 -18.18
CA PRO A 437 6.86 24.25 -18.36
C PRO A 437 5.60 24.18 -19.24
N PRO A 438 5.25 22.97 -19.74
CA PRO A 438 4.00 22.65 -20.42
C PRO A 438 2.76 23.31 -19.84
N VAL A 439 1.95 23.91 -20.73
CA VAL A 439 0.73 24.68 -20.38
C VAL A 439 -0.21 23.88 -19.48
N LEU A 440 -0.36 22.58 -19.73
CA LEU A 440 -1.20 21.71 -18.90
C LEU A 440 -0.77 21.67 -17.43
N LEU A 441 0.53 21.69 -17.14
CA LEU A 441 1.04 21.62 -15.77
C LEU A 441 0.63 22.88 -14.99
N THR A 442 0.60 24.04 -15.65
CA THR A 442 0.07 25.29 -15.11
C THR A 442 -1.45 25.22 -14.88
N TRP A 443 -2.22 24.65 -15.81
CA TRP A 443 -3.66 24.40 -15.62
C TRP A 443 -3.97 23.40 -14.49
N GLN A 444 -3.13 22.38 -14.30
CA GLN A 444 -3.27 21.45 -13.17
C GLN A 444 -2.92 22.11 -11.84
N ALA A 445 -1.98 23.06 -11.82
CA ALA A 445 -1.67 23.85 -10.63
C ALA A 445 -2.83 24.77 -10.23
N SER A 446 -3.46 25.46 -11.19
CA SER A 446 -4.55 26.41 -10.91
C SER A 446 -5.84 25.77 -10.38
N VAL A 447 -5.98 24.45 -10.49
CA VAL A 447 -7.08 23.65 -9.91
C VAL A 447 -6.96 23.48 -8.38
N ILE A 448 -5.75 23.57 -7.83
CA ILE A 448 -5.47 23.23 -6.42
C ILE A 448 -6.23 24.13 -5.42
N PRO A 449 -6.30 25.47 -5.57
CA PRO A 449 -7.09 26.33 -4.68
C PRO A 449 -8.56 25.92 -4.61
N THR A 450 -9.19 25.62 -5.77
CA THR A 450 -10.59 25.18 -5.84
C THR A 450 -10.79 23.84 -5.13
N LEU A 451 -9.87 22.88 -5.32
CA LEU A 451 -9.90 21.60 -4.63
C LEU A 451 -9.76 21.76 -3.11
N LEU A 452 -8.91 22.68 -2.64
CA LEU A 452 -8.77 22.98 -1.21
C LEU A 452 -10.06 23.57 -0.61
N VAL A 453 -10.77 24.46 -1.33
CA VAL A 453 -12.08 24.97 -0.88
C VAL A 453 -13.09 23.84 -0.70
N VAL A 454 -13.16 22.91 -1.67
CA VAL A 454 -14.04 21.72 -1.57
C VAL A 454 -13.68 20.86 -0.34
N VAL A 455 -12.40 20.64 -0.08
CA VAL A 455 -11.93 19.90 1.10
C VAL A 455 -12.27 20.64 2.40
N LEU A 456 -12.07 21.96 2.48
CA LEU A 456 -12.36 22.77 3.66
C LEU A 456 -13.86 22.77 3.99
N VAL A 457 -14.74 22.91 2.99
CA VAL A 457 -16.19 22.82 3.17
C VAL A 457 -16.59 21.43 3.69
N LEU A 458 -16.01 20.36 3.16
CA LEU A 458 -16.28 19.00 3.64
C LEU A 458 -15.77 18.78 5.07
N CYS A 459 -14.57 19.27 5.40
CA CYS A 459 -14.03 19.22 6.76
C CYS A 459 -14.91 19.99 7.76
N ALA A 460 -15.43 21.17 7.39
CA ALA A 460 -16.36 21.94 8.21
C ALA A 460 -17.68 21.17 8.43
N ALA A 461 -18.25 20.56 7.38
CA ALA A 461 -19.46 19.74 7.48
C ALA A 461 -19.26 18.50 8.37
N LEU A 462 -18.12 17.81 8.27
CA LEU A 462 -17.76 16.68 9.12
C LEU A 462 -17.52 17.13 10.57
N GLY A 463 -16.87 18.28 10.79
CA GLY A 463 -16.69 18.89 12.11
C GLY A 463 -18.03 19.22 12.78
N HIS A 464 -18.94 19.88 12.05
CA HIS A 464 -20.30 20.18 12.54
C HIS A 464 -21.09 18.90 12.87
N ARG A 465 -21.00 17.86 12.04
CA ARG A 465 -21.62 16.55 12.31
C ARG A 465 -21.04 15.91 13.58
N THR A 466 -19.73 15.94 13.75
CA THR A 466 -19.03 15.37 14.92
C THR A 466 -19.40 16.11 16.19
N TRP A 467 -19.54 17.44 16.12
CA TRP A 467 -20.04 18.26 17.22
C TRP A 467 -21.50 17.96 17.59
N ARG A 468 -22.37 17.67 16.60
CA ARG A 468 -23.73 17.17 16.88
C ARG A 468 -23.71 15.78 17.54
N LEU A 469 -22.89 14.86 17.04
CA LEU A 469 -22.75 13.51 17.62
C LEU A 469 -22.22 13.54 19.06
N ARG A 470 -21.24 14.40 19.35
CA ARG A 470 -20.76 14.65 20.72
C ARG A 470 -21.91 14.97 21.68
N ARG A 471 -22.97 15.67 21.24
CA ARG A 471 -24.11 16.01 22.10
C ARG A 471 -24.95 14.78 22.48
N SER A 472 -25.13 13.79 21.60
CA SER A 472 -25.81 12.54 21.96
C SER A 472 -24.90 11.63 22.80
N GLU A 473 -23.60 11.58 22.50
CA GLU A 473 -22.62 10.81 23.28
C GLU A 473 -22.54 11.26 24.75
N LEU A 474 -22.81 12.53 25.07
CA LEU A 474 -22.89 13.00 26.47
C LEU A 474 -23.93 12.23 27.29
N ALA A 475 -25.04 11.83 26.69
CA ALA A 475 -26.09 11.07 27.36
C ALA A 475 -25.71 9.59 27.51
N ALA A 476 -25.16 8.97 26.45
CA ALA A 476 -24.70 7.58 26.47
C ALA A 476 -23.58 7.35 27.51
N VAL A 477 -22.57 8.22 27.54
CA VAL A 477 -21.48 8.14 28.54
C VAL A 477 -22.01 8.26 29.97
N ALA A 478 -23.10 9.00 30.21
CA ALA A 478 -23.71 9.08 31.54
C ALA A 478 -24.49 7.81 31.95
N GLN A 479 -24.85 6.95 31.00
CA GLN A 479 -25.51 5.65 31.23
C GLN A 479 -24.50 4.53 31.48
N ASP A 480 -23.34 4.54 30.79
CA ASP A 480 -22.30 3.51 30.89
C ASP A 480 -21.60 3.44 32.28
N TYR A 481 -21.68 4.51 33.06
CA TYR A 481 -21.05 4.64 34.38
C TYR A 481 -22.09 5.06 35.45
N PRO A 482 -23.05 4.17 35.79
CA PRO A 482 -24.06 4.46 36.81
C PRO A 482 -23.39 4.69 38.19
N GLY A 483 -23.99 5.56 39.00
CA GLY A 483 -23.50 5.90 40.34
C GLY A 483 -22.22 6.75 40.40
N ALA A 484 -21.50 6.95 39.30
CA ALA A 484 -20.28 7.76 39.29
C ALA A 484 -20.56 9.25 39.54
N ARG A 485 -19.70 9.93 40.32
CA ARG A 485 -19.82 11.37 40.60
C ARG A 485 -19.66 12.17 39.30
N LYS A 486 -20.78 12.72 38.81
CA LYS A 486 -20.88 13.41 37.52
C LYS A 486 -19.86 14.55 37.39
N ASP A 487 -19.02 14.48 36.37
CA ASP A 487 -18.03 15.49 35.99
C ASP A 487 -18.28 15.90 34.53
N ARG A 488 -18.73 17.15 34.34
CA ARG A 488 -19.05 17.68 33.01
C ARG A 488 -17.83 17.70 32.08
N ALA A 489 -16.63 17.98 32.60
CA ALA A 489 -15.41 18.04 31.79
C ALA A 489 -14.94 16.65 31.37
N ARG A 490 -14.96 15.66 32.28
CA ARG A 490 -14.60 14.27 31.95
C ARG A 490 -15.61 13.61 31.02
N THR A 491 -16.92 13.74 31.28
CA THR A 491 -17.98 13.26 30.35
C THR A 491 -17.80 13.89 28.97
N ALA A 492 -17.57 15.20 28.88
CA ALA A 492 -17.34 15.88 27.61
C ALA A 492 -16.09 15.38 26.87
N ARG A 493 -15.01 15.00 27.58
CA ARG A 493 -13.79 14.45 26.97
C ARG A 493 -14.01 13.05 26.40
N ILE A 494 -14.69 12.17 27.14
CA ILE A 494 -15.04 10.82 26.68
C ILE A 494 -15.97 10.90 25.46
N ALA A 495 -17.05 11.68 25.56
CA ALA A 495 -18.01 11.88 24.48
C ALA A 495 -17.37 12.51 23.23
N SER A 496 -16.42 13.43 23.38
CA SER A 496 -15.65 13.97 22.25
C SER A 496 -14.77 12.90 21.60
N THR A 497 -14.14 12.04 22.41
CA THR A 497 -13.26 10.97 21.90
C THR A 497 -14.06 9.93 21.10
N ARG A 498 -15.21 9.47 21.63
CA ARG A 498 -16.14 8.59 20.89
C ARG A 498 -16.63 9.24 19.60
N ALA A 499 -17.09 10.49 19.66
CA ALA A 499 -17.55 11.20 18.46
C ALA A 499 -16.44 11.33 17.40
N MET A 500 -15.22 11.71 17.81
CA MET A 500 -14.06 11.78 16.91
C MET A 500 -13.65 10.42 16.35
N ALA A 501 -13.77 9.34 17.12
CA ALA A 501 -13.48 7.98 16.64
C ALA A 501 -14.35 7.60 15.44
N THR A 502 -15.58 8.11 15.33
CA THR A 502 -16.46 7.86 14.16
C THR A 502 -16.06 8.59 12.87
N LEU A 503 -15.08 9.52 12.90
CA LEU A 503 -14.61 10.22 11.70
C LEU A 503 -13.96 9.26 10.69
N THR A 504 -13.29 8.20 11.17
CA THR A 504 -12.71 7.16 10.30
C THR A 504 -13.77 6.52 9.41
N ASP A 505 -15.00 6.38 9.90
CA ASP A 505 -16.08 5.76 9.12
C ASP A 505 -16.55 6.63 7.93
N ARG A 506 -16.17 7.92 7.95
CA ARG A 506 -16.40 8.92 6.90
C ARG A 506 -15.26 8.99 5.88
N GLY A 507 -14.16 8.27 6.07
CA GLY A 507 -13.05 8.18 5.11
C GLY A 507 -13.49 7.94 3.65
N PRO A 508 -14.42 7.01 3.37
CA PRO A 508 -14.95 6.81 2.02
C PRO A 508 -15.67 8.02 1.41
N LEU A 509 -16.30 8.89 2.22
CA LEU A 509 -16.90 10.13 1.73
C LEU A 509 -15.83 11.17 1.36
N LEU A 510 -14.79 11.32 2.19
CA LEU A 510 -13.67 12.21 1.90
C LEU A 510 -12.97 11.83 0.59
N VAL A 511 -12.68 10.54 0.42
CA VAL A 511 -12.07 10.02 -0.82
C VAL A 511 -13.02 10.15 -2.02
N ALA A 512 -14.34 9.93 -1.85
CA ALA A 512 -15.31 10.11 -2.92
C ALA A 512 -15.36 11.55 -3.44
N VAL A 513 -15.51 12.52 -2.54
CA VAL A 513 -15.62 13.94 -2.91
C VAL A 513 -14.31 14.44 -3.51
N THR A 514 -13.17 14.14 -2.88
CA THR A 514 -11.86 14.57 -3.41
C THR A 514 -11.56 13.97 -4.77
N SER A 515 -11.64 12.64 -4.94
CA SER A 515 -11.36 12.00 -6.24
C SER A 515 -12.30 12.46 -7.35
N THR A 516 -13.59 12.69 -7.06
CA THR A 516 -14.56 13.20 -8.03
C THR A 516 -14.26 14.65 -8.41
N ALA A 517 -14.00 15.53 -7.44
CA ALA A 517 -13.62 16.92 -7.70
C ALA A 517 -12.32 16.99 -8.50
N THR A 518 -11.31 16.19 -8.15
CA THR A 518 -10.04 16.13 -8.88
C THR A 518 -10.20 15.61 -10.32
N LEU A 519 -11.08 14.64 -10.57
CA LEU A 519 -11.39 14.17 -11.93
C LEU A 519 -12.07 15.26 -12.76
N LEU A 520 -13.08 15.93 -12.22
CA LEU A 520 -13.83 16.98 -12.93
C LEU A 520 -12.97 18.22 -13.20
N LEU A 521 -12.26 18.71 -12.19
CA LEU A 521 -11.37 19.86 -12.33
C LEU A 521 -10.16 19.52 -13.24
N GLY A 522 -9.63 18.30 -13.15
CA GLY A 522 -8.57 17.82 -14.04
C GLY A 522 -9.01 17.70 -15.49
N ALA A 523 -10.26 17.31 -15.75
CA ALA A 523 -10.85 17.32 -17.08
C ALA A 523 -11.04 18.76 -17.61
N GLY A 524 -11.47 19.70 -16.75
CA GLY A 524 -11.54 21.13 -17.09
C GLY A 524 -10.17 21.72 -17.45
N ALA A 525 -9.14 21.43 -16.65
CA ALA A 525 -7.75 21.81 -16.91
C ALA A 525 -7.22 21.24 -18.24
N LEU A 526 -7.57 19.98 -18.55
CA LEU A 526 -7.20 19.32 -19.80
C LEU A 526 -7.86 19.96 -21.02
N VAL A 527 -9.17 20.25 -20.94
CA VAL A 527 -9.90 20.95 -22.00
C VAL A 527 -9.32 22.36 -22.20
N GLY A 528 -9.19 23.16 -21.14
CA GLY A 528 -8.67 24.52 -21.21
C GLY A 528 -7.26 24.59 -21.81
N ALA A 529 -6.37 23.67 -21.44
CA ALA A 529 -5.04 23.57 -22.05
C ALA A 529 -5.11 23.26 -23.56
N PHE A 530 -5.89 22.26 -23.98
CA PHE A 530 -5.99 21.87 -25.39
C PHE A 530 -6.76 22.86 -26.27
N THR A 531 -7.75 23.59 -25.75
CA THR A 531 -8.54 24.54 -26.55
C THR A 531 -7.90 25.90 -26.69
N THR A 532 -7.01 26.30 -25.76
CA THR A 532 -6.43 27.66 -25.75
C THR A 532 -4.94 27.70 -26.09
N ASP A 533 -4.19 26.62 -25.86
CA ASP A 533 -2.71 26.57 -25.91
C ASP A 533 -2.02 27.69 -25.08
N ARG A 534 -2.76 28.25 -24.11
CA ARG A 534 -2.36 29.38 -23.25
C ARG A 534 -2.47 28.97 -21.78
N THR A 535 -1.69 29.61 -20.91
CA THR A 535 -1.84 29.48 -19.46
C THR A 535 -3.19 30.03 -18.99
N PRO A 536 -3.73 29.61 -17.82
CA PRO A 536 -5.02 30.08 -17.32
C PRO A 536 -5.19 31.61 -17.32
N GLU A 537 -4.14 32.34 -16.92
CA GLU A 537 -4.10 33.81 -16.95
C GLU A 537 -4.25 34.36 -18.38
N ARG A 538 -3.42 33.88 -19.32
CA ARG A 538 -3.43 34.31 -20.74
C ARG A 538 -4.68 33.89 -21.51
N ALA A 539 -5.32 32.80 -21.09
CA ALA A 539 -6.61 32.36 -21.61
C ALA A 539 -7.77 33.25 -21.10
N GLY A 540 -7.59 33.91 -19.95
CA GLY A 540 -8.57 34.80 -19.34
C GLY A 540 -8.41 36.28 -19.68
N GLU A 541 -7.37 36.69 -20.43
CA GLU A 541 -7.08 38.11 -20.77
C GLU A 541 -8.25 38.84 -21.45
N GLU A 542 -8.96 38.15 -22.34
CA GLU A 542 -10.10 38.69 -23.10
C GLU A 542 -11.44 38.50 -22.37
N ALA A 543 -11.44 37.91 -21.17
CA ALA A 543 -12.65 37.62 -20.39
C ALA A 543 -13.01 38.79 -19.44
N GLN A 544 -14.22 38.72 -18.86
CA GLN A 544 -14.64 39.69 -17.84
C GLN A 544 -13.64 39.76 -16.67
N ALA A 545 -13.41 40.96 -16.12
CA ALA A 545 -12.38 41.22 -15.11
C ALA A 545 -12.40 40.26 -13.90
N PHE A 546 -13.58 39.82 -13.46
CA PHE A 546 -13.71 38.81 -12.39
C PHE A 546 -13.16 37.43 -12.80
N VAL A 547 -13.40 37.00 -14.04
CA VAL A 547 -12.89 35.73 -14.59
C VAL A 547 -11.37 35.80 -14.77
N HIS A 548 -10.86 36.90 -15.35
CA HIS A 548 -9.42 37.14 -15.49
C HIS A 548 -8.71 37.12 -14.12
N GLY A 549 -9.18 37.94 -13.18
CA GLY A 549 -8.62 38.01 -11.81
C GLY A 549 -8.71 36.68 -11.06
N THR A 550 -9.78 35.90 -11.26
CA THR A 550 -9.91 34.55 -10.70
C THR A 550 -8.89 33.58 -11.31
N ALA A 551 -8.68 33.62 -12.62
CA ALA A 551 -7.72 32.77 -13.32
C ALA A 551 -6.27 33.08 -12.91
N GLN A 552 -5.89 34.35 -12.89
CA GLN A 552 -4.60 34.83 -12.42
C GLN A 552 -4.35 34.45 -10.95
N THR A 553 -5.31 34.75 -10.06
CA THR A 553 -5.23 34.42 -8.63
C THR A 553 -5.10 32.90 -8.42
N SER A 554 -5.86 32.10 -9.15
CA SER A 554 -5.82 30.64 -9.04
C SER A 554 -4.50 30.05 -9.55
N GLN A 555 -3.95 30.58 -10.64
CA GLN A 555 -2.63 30.22 -11.17
C GLN A 555 -1.52 30.55 -10.16
N ALA A 556 -1.51 31.77 -9.62
CA ALA A 556 -0.52 32.22 -8.66
C ALA A 556 -0.60 31.43 -7.34
N LEU A 557 -1.80 31.34 -6.73
CA LEU A 557 -2.02 30.54 -5.52
C LEU A 557 -1.70 29.06 -5.76
N GLY A 558 -2.04 28.51 -6.92
CA GLY A 558 -1.70 27.14 -7.33
C GLY A 558 -0.19 26.89 -7.26
N SER A 559 0.62 27.74 -7.90
CA SER A 559 2.09 27.63 -7.82
C SER A 559 2.60 27.73 -6.38
N TRP A 560 2.14 28.74 -5.62
CA TRP A 560 2.53 28.93 -4.21
C TRP A 560 2.15 27.74 -3.33
N LEU A 561 0.96 27.17 -3.49
CA LEU A 561 0.48 26.02 -2.75
C LEU A 561 1.24 24.74 -3.08
N ILE A 562 1.71 24.56 -4.32
CA ILE A 562 2.60 23.44 -4.63
C ILE A 562 3.97 23.64 -3.96
N GLY A 563 4.53 24.85 -3.99
CA GLY A 563 5.78 25.18 -3.30
C GLY A 563 5.69 24.94 -1.78
N LEU A 564 4.63 25.47 -1.15
CA LEU A 564 4.33 25.24 0.27
C LEU A 564 4.09 23.75 0.57
N GLY A 565 3.33 23.07 -0.30
CA GLY A 565 3.06 21.64 -0.20
C GLY A 565 4.34 20.82 -0.22
N PHE A 566 5.28 21.13 -1.13
CA PHE A 566 6.59 20.48 -1.20
C PHE A 566 7.43 20.73 0.07
N ILE A 567 7.48 21.97 0.58
CA ILE A 567 8.19 22.31 1.82
C ILE A 567 7.57 21.57 3.02
N LEU A 568 6.24 21.58 3.15
CA LEU A 568 5.52 20.84 4.20
C LEU A 568 5.79 19.33 4.10
N PHE A 569 5.79 18.76 2.90
CA PHE A 569 6.04 17.34 2.64
C PHE A 569 7.48 16.93 3.02
N VAL A 570 8.48 17.73 2.66
CA VAL A 570 9.89 17.51 3.06
C VAL A 570 10.09 17.67 4.58
N THR A 571 9.52 18.73 5.17
CA THR A 571 9.65 19.00 6.62
C THR A 571 8.91 17.98 7.47
N TRP A 572 7.71 17.55 7.08
CA TRP A 572 6.99 16.45 7.75
C TRP A 572 7.68 15.10 7.55
N GLY A 573 8.26 14.81 6.38
CA GLY A 573 9.11 13.63 6.17
C GLY A 573 10.31 13.61 7.13
N ARG A 574 10.99 14.76 7.30
CA ARG A 574 12.07 14.94 8.28
C ARG A 574 11.58 14.91 9.74
N ARG A 575 10.34 15.32 10.03
CA ARG A 575 9.74 15.21 11.38
C ARG A 575 9.38 13.78 11.72
N ALA A 576 8.76 13.03 10.81
CA ALA A 576 8.42 11.61 10.99
C ALA A 576 9.65 10.70 11.19
N TYR A 577 10.83 11.15 10.72
CA TYR A 577 12.11 10.54 11.07
C TYR A 577 12.42 10.69 12.57
N LYS A 578 12.33 11.92 13.12
CA LYS A 578 12.74 12.25 14.51
C LYS A 578 11.68 11.97 15.59
N ASP A 579 10.39 12.08 15.27
CA ASP A 579 9.28 12.11 16.24
C ASP A 579 8.48 10.80 16.20
N ALA A 580 8.45 10.07 17.33
CA ALA A 580 7.73 8.80 17.44
C ALA A 580 6.20 8.95 17.35
N SER A 581 5.66 10.10 17.75
CA SER A 581 4.21 10.36 17.69
C SER A 581 3.76 10.61 16.25
N ALA A 582 4.49 11.47 15.52
CA ALA A 582 4.25 11.73 14.09
C ALA A 582 4.43 10.46 13.25
N ARG A 583 5.39 9.60 13.63
CA ARG A 583 5.63 8.29 13.00
C ARG A 583 4.45 7.34 13.15
N ARG A 584 3.74 7.33 14.30
CA ARG A 584 2.58 6.44 14.53
C ARG A 584 1.42 6.75 13.58
N THR A 585 1.07 8.02 13.39
CA THR A 585 -0.03 8.42 12.48
C THR A 585 0.29 8.17 11.00
N ILE A 586 1.49 8.54 10.54
CA ILE A 586 1.91 8.30 9.14
C ILE A 586 2.13 6.80 8.88
N GLY A 587 2.63 6.07 9.88
CA GLY A 587 2.88 4.64 9.83
C GLY A 587 1.63 3.83 9.53
N ILE A 588 0.45 4.19 10.05
CA ILE A 588 -0.79 3.44 9.79
C ILE A 588 -1.15 3.46 8.29
N LEU A 589 -1.11 4.63 7.65
CA LEU A 589 -1.38 4.74 6.20
C LEU A 589 -0.32 4.01 5.37
N TRP A 590 0.93 4.07 5.81
CA TRP A 590 2.04 3.38 5.16
C TRP A 590 1.94 1.86 5.27
N ASP A 591 1.59 1.35 6.44
CA ASP A 591 1.48 -0.09 6.71
C ASP A 591 0.25 -0.70 6.04
N VAL A 592 -0.82 0.06 5.80
CA VAL A 592 -1.92 -0.33 4.92
C VAL A 592 -1.48 -0.35 3.45
N GLY A 593 -0.73 0.67 3.02
CA GLY A 593 -0.20 0.76 1.64
C GLY A 593 0.83 -0.32 1.30
N THR A 594 1.60 -0.79 2.29
CA THR A 594 2.67 -1.79 2.16
C THR A 594 2.30 -3.18 2.67
N PHE A 595 1.06 -3.38 3.16
CA PHE A 595 0.51 -4.72 3.42
C PHE A 595 0.32 -5.53 2.13
N TRP A 596 0.09 -4.88 0.99
CA TRP A 596 -0.36 -5.57 -0.22
C TRP A 596 0.77 -5.92 -1.19
N PRO A 597 0.80 -7.14 -1.76
CA PRO A 597 1.80 -7.54 -2.74
C PRO A 597 1.85 -6.61 -3.96
N ARG A 598 3.03 -6.50 -4.57
CA ARG A 598 3.20 -5.78 -5.85
C ARG A 598 2.42 -6.49 -6.96
N ALA A 599 1.43 -5.80 -7.53
CA ALA A 599 0.52 -6.33 -8.54
C ALA A 599 0.24 -5.35 -9.70
N ALA A 600 0.16 -4.04 -9.42
CA ALA A 600 0.03 -3.02 -10.46
C ALA A 600 1.36 -2.33 -10.79
N HIS A 601 2.20 -2.05 -9.80
CA HIS A 601 3.42 -1.26 -9.99
C HIS A 601 4.67 -1.94 -9.40
N PRO A 602 5.73 -2.19 -10.19
CA PRO A 602 6.92 -2.93 -9.74
C PRO A 602 7.87 -2.07 -8.89
N PHE A 603 7.75 -0.75 -8.96
CA PHE A 603 8.52 0.21 -8.17
C PHE A 603 7.76 0.72 -6.93
N ALA A 604 6.57 0.18 -6.63
CA ALA A 604 5.92 0.44 -5.35
C ALA A 604 6.84 -0.02 -4.19
N PRO A 605 6.69 0.53 -2.96
CA PRO A 605 7.43 0.04 -1.79
C PRO A 605 7.25 -1.47 -1.57
N PRO A 606 8.18 -2.14 -0.88
CA PRO A 606 8.10 -3.58 -0.68
C PRO A 606 6.91 -3.99 0.20
N CYS A 607 6.37 -5.18 -0.07
CA CYS A 607 5.32 -5.75 0.76
C CYS A 607 5.91 -6.47 1.99
N TYR A 608 5.63 -5.99 3.21
CA TYR A 608 6.11 -6.68 4.42
C TYR A 608 5.31 -7.97 4.71
N ALA A 609 4.05 -8.04 4.27
CA ALA A 609 3.22 -9.23 4.46
C ALA A 609 3.63 -10.41 3.56
N GLU A 610 4.28 -10.17 2.40
CA GLU A 610 4.95 -11.23 1.61
C GLU A 610 6.14 -11.89 2.36
N ARG A 611 6.52 -11.35 3.53
CA ARG A 611 7.41 -12.01 4.50
C ARG A 611 6.67 -12.45 5.78
N ALA A 612 5.97 -11.52 6.44
CA ALA A 612 5.37 -11.78 7.74
C ALA A 612 4.26 -12.85 7.73
N VAL A 613 3.47 -12.94 6.66
CA VAL A 613 2.43 -13.98 6.55
C VAL A 613 3.07 -15.37 6.36
N PRO A 614 4.03 -15.59 5.44
CA PRO A 614 4.81 -16.82 5.40
C PRO A 614 5.48 -17.17 6.74
N ASP A 615 6.15 -16.24 7.41
CA ASP A 615 6.89 -16.49 8.67
C ASP A 615 5.94 -17.01 9.77
N LEU A 616 4.82 -16.32 10.00
CA LEU A 616 3.76 -16.76 10.93
C LEU A 616 3.16 -18.12 10.54
N THR A 617 2.87 -18.32 9.26
CA THR A 617 2.26 -19.57 8.76
C THR A 617 3.22 -20.75 8.94
N TRP A 618 4.51 -20.56 8.65
CA TRP A 618 5.55 -21.55 8.88
C TRP A 618 5.62 -21.91 10.37
N ARG A 619 5.77 -20.92 11.28
CA ARG A 619 5.88 -21.18 12.73
C ARG A 619 4.68 -21.93 13.28
N MET A 620 3.45 -21.46 13.03
CA MET A 620 2.23 -22.13 13.47
C MET A 620 2.15 -23.58 12.95
N ALA A 621 2.45 -23.79 11.67
CA ALA A 621 2.27 -25.08 11.04
C ALA A 621 3.39 -26.09 11.33
N THR A 622 4.65 -25.66 11.54
CA THR A 622 5.73 -26.55 12.00
C THR A 622 5.50 -26.94 13.45
N TRP A 623 5.14 -25.97 14.30
CA TRP A 623 4.88 -26.22 15.71
C TRP A 623 3.75 -27.23 15.91
N THR A 624 2.57 -26.97 15.32
CA THR A 624 1.41 -27.88 15.40
C THR A 624 1.73 -29.29 14.86
N ARG A 625 2.64 -29.44 13.89
CA ARG A 625 3.09 -30.75 13.39
C ARG A 625 4.07 -31.45 14.33
N ALA A 626 4.95 -30.71 14.99
CA ALA A 626 5.98 -31.25 15.84
C ALA A 626 5.46 -31.63 17.24
N THR A 627 4.54 -30.83 17.78
CA THR A 627 4.06 -30.98 19.17
C THR A 627 2.70 -31.64 19.29
N GLY A 628 1.93 -31.72 18.19
CA GLY A 628 0.49 -32.00 18.26
C GLY A 628 -0.31 -30.93 19.02
N GLY A 629 0.29 -29.79 19.36
CA GLY A 629 -0.36 -28.77 20.18
C GLY A 629 -1.48 -27.99 19.48
N ARG A 630 -2.17 -27.19 20.29
CA ARG A 630 -3.14 -26.16 19.86
C ARG A 630 -2.60 -24.77 20.23
N LEU A 631 -2.98 -23.74 19.48
CA LEU A 631 -2.43 -22.39 19.69
C LEU A 631 -3.47 -21.27 19.64
N VAL A 632 -3.25 -20.23 20.43
CA VAL A 632 -3.92 -18.93 20.32
C VAL A 632 -2.99 -18.00 19.54
N ILE A 633 -3.50 -17.33 18.51
CA ILE A 633 -2.80 -16.20 17.87
C ILE A 633 -3.48 -14.89 18.28
N SER A 634 -2.72 -14.05 18.99
CA SER A 634 -3.18 -12.81 19.63
C SER A 634 -2.70 -11.61 18.80
N GLY A 635 -3.60 -10.98 18.04
CA GLY A 635 -3.27 -9.91 17.09
C GLY A 635 -3.84 -8.55 17.47
N HIS A 636 -2.98 -7.59 17.79
CA HIS A 636 -3.35 -6.18 17.98
C HIS A 636 -3.38 -5.43 16.65
N SER A 637 -4.41 -4.62 16.38
CA SER A 637 -4.39 -3.65 15.27
C SER A 637 -3.98 -4.31 13.94
N GLN A 638 -2.96 -3.82 13.23
CA GLN A 638 -2.43 -4.44 12.00
C GLN A 638 -1.96 -5.89 12.19
N GLY A 639 -1.57 -6.29 13.41
CA GLY A 639 -1.26 -7.68 13.77
C GLY A 639 -2.47 -8.61 13.66
N SER A 640 -3.70 -8.13 13.88
CA SER A 640 -4.93 -8.91 13.63
C SER A 640 -5.11 -9.28 12.15
N VAL A 641 -4.68 -8.38 11.26
CA VAL A 641 -4.74 -8.54 9.80
C VAL A 641 -3.72 -9.59 9.34
N LEU A 642 -2.51 -9.54 9.91
CA LEU A 642 -1.48 -10.56 9.70
C LEU A 642 -1.90 -11.93 10.26
N ALA A 643 -2.51 -11.97 11.44
CA ALA A 643 -3.02 -13.20 12.06
C ALA A 643 -4.11 -13.88 11.21
N ALA A 644 -5.11 -13.12 10.75
CA ALA A 644 -6.14 -13.62 9.84
C ALA A 644 -5.56 -14.11 8.50
N ALA A 645 -4.63 -13.35 7.91
CA ALA A 645 -3.95 -13.71 6.67
C ALA A 645 -3.13 -15.01 6.79
N ALA A 646 -2.44 -15.22 7.90
CA ALA A 646 -1.67 -16.44 8.18
C ALA A 646 -2.57 -17.63 8.50
N ALA A 647 -3.67 -17.44 9.23
CA ALA A 647 -4.65 -18.49 9.51
C ALA A 647 -5.27 -19.06 8.20
N TRP A 648 -5.60 -18.21 7.22
CA TRP A 648 -6.07 -18.67 5.90
C TRP A 648 -5.04 -19.47 5.09
N GLN A 649 -3.73 -19.33 5.35
CA GLN A 649 -2.68 -20.11 4.69
C GLN A 649 -2.45 -21.50 5.30
N LEU A 650 -2.97 -21.77 6.50
CA LEU A 650 -2.91 -23.10 7.13
C LEU A 650 -3.79 -24.13 6.39
N LYS A 651 -3.48 -25.42 6.57
CA LYS A 651 -4.37 -26.52 6.16
C LYS A 651 -5.62 -26.56 7.06
N PRO A 652 -6.83 -26.96 6.60
CA PRO A 652 -8.04 -26.99 7.42
C PRO A 652 -7.86 -27.73 8.76
N ALA A 653 -7.24 -28.91 8.74
CA ALA A 653 -6.94 -29.69 9.95
C ALA A 653 -5.97 -28.99 10.93
N GLN A 654 -5.14 -28.05 10.45
CA GLN A 654 -4.27 -27.23 11.30
C GLN A 654 -4.97 -25.94 11.74
N ARG A 655 -5.78 -25.32 10.86
CA ARG A 655 -6.57 -24.12 11.15
C ARG A 655 -7.60 -24.38 12.26
N LYS A 656 -8.17 -25.59 12.30
CA LYS A 656 -9.01 -26.10 13.39
C LYS A 656 -8.28 -26.40 14.72
N ARG A 657 -6.97 -26.11 14.81
CA ARG A 657 -6.18 -26.14 16.05
C ARG A 657 -5.72 -24.73 16.49
N VAL A 658 -6.22 -23.70 15.80
CA VAL A 658 -5.90 -22.28 16.05
C VAL A 658 -7.14 -21.57 16.59
N ALA A 659 -7.01 -20.96 17.76
CA ALA A 659 -7.91 -19.91 18.23
C ALA A 659 -7.37 -18.53 17.86
N LEU A 660 -8.25 -17.59 17.57
CA LEU A 660 -7.90 -16.22 17.16
C LEU A 660 -8.38 -15.22 18.22
N LEU A 661 -7.47 -14.41 18.75
CA LEU A 661 -7.79 -13.28 19.64
C LEU A 661 -7.40 -11.98 18.94
N THR A 662 -8.37 -11.20 18.47
CA THR A 662 -8.13 -9.89 17.83
C THR A 662 -8.53 -8.76 18.75
N TYR A 663 -7.80 -7.65 18.71
CA TYR A 663 -8.11 -6.52 19.58
C TYR A 663 -7.64 -5.19 18.97
N GLY A 664 -8.46 -4.15 19.11
CA GLY A 664 -8.30 -2.92 18.31
C GLY A 664 -8.33 -3.21 16.80
N SER A 665 -9.14 -4.18 16.37
CA SER A 665 -9.04 -4.80 15.05
C SER A 665 -9.60 -3.93 13.90
N PRO A 666 -8.80 -3.57 12.87
CA PRO A 666 -9.28 -2.88 11.67
C PRO A 666 -9.87 -3.84 10.61
N LEU A 667 -10.05 -5.13 10.92
CA LEU A 667 -10.43 -6.18 9.95
C LEU A 667 -11.71 -5.85 9.16
N GLU A 668 -12.79 -5.42 9.83
CA GLU A 668 -14.02 -4.99 9.17
C GLU A 668 -13.91 -3.50 8.79
N ARG A 669 -13.71 -2.66 9.81
CA ARG A 669 -13.87 -1.21 9.78
C ARG A 669 -13.00 -0.49 8.75
N LEU A 670 -11.84 -1.07 8.44
CA LEU A 670 -10.97 -0.62 7.36
C LEU A 670 -10.87 -1.67 6.25
N TYR A 671 -10.41 -2.88 6.58
CA TYR A 671 -10.01 -3.85 5.57
C TYR A 671 -11.20 -4.44 4.80
N GLY A 672 -12.28 -4.82 5.49
CA GLY A 672 -13.49 -5.34 4.86
C GLY A 672 -14.20 -4.32 3.97
N ARG A 673 -14.22 -3.06 4.39
CA ARG A 673 -14.83 -1.96 3.62
C ARG A 673 -14.02 -1.61 2.37
N TRP A 674 -12.69 -1.47 2.48
CA TRP A 674 -11.85 -1.01 1.36
C TRP A 674 -11.35 -2.14 0.45
N PHE A 675 -11.24 -3.37 0.95
CA PHE A 675 -10.74 -4.55 0.22
C PHE A 675 -11.75 -5.73 0.30
N PRO A 676 -13.02 -5.52 -0.11
CA PRO A 676 -14.11 -6.48 0.16
C PRO A 676 -13.89 -7.86 -0.50
N ALA A 677 -13.17 -7.92 -1.63
CA ALA A 677 -12.81 -9.19 -2.27
C ALA A 677 -11.77 -10.05 -1.50
N HIS A 678 -11.26 -9.54 -0.39
CA HIS A 678 -10.20 -10.13 0.43
C HIS A 678 -10.61 -10.25 1.90
N PHE A 679 -11.17 -9.19 2.48
CA PHE A 679 -11.60 -9.12 3.88
C PHE A 679 -13.11 -8.81 4.05
N GLY A 680 -13.91 -8.87 2.99
CA GLY A 680 -15.36 -8.61 3.09
C GLY A 680 -16.11 -9.66 3.93
N PRO A 681 -17.39 -9.41 4.27
CA PRO A 681 -18.13 -10.20 5.26
C PRO A 681 -18.07 -11.72 5.03
N ALA A 682 -18.25 -12.18 3.78
CA ALA A 682 -18.18 -13.61 3.45
C ALA A 682 -16.81 -14.26 3.75
N ALA A 683 -15.71 -13.53 3.64
CA ALA A 683 -14.38 -14.03 3.99
C ALA A 683 -14.20 -14.13 5.51
N LEU A 684 -14.69 -13.15 6.27
CA LEU A 684 -14.61 -13.12 7.73
C LEU A 684 -15.54 -14.17 8.38
N THR A 685 -16.79 -14.30 7.91
CA THR A 685 -17.69 -15.40 8.33
C THR A 685 -17.10 -16.77 8.01
N ARG A 686 -16.39 -16.92 6.88
CA ARG A 686 -15.69 -18.16 6.55
C ARG A 686 -14.49 -18.40 7.48
N LEU A 687 -13.70 -17.38 7.82
CA LEU A 687 -12.61 -17.52 8.80
C LEU A 687 -13.13 -18.05 10.13
N HIS A 688 -14.21 -17.44 10.67
CA HIS A 688 -14.87 -17.87 11.90
C HIS A 688 -15.27 -19.35 11.88
N ARG A 689 -15.88 -19.81 10.78
CA ARG A 689 -16.27 -21.23 10.60
C ARG A 689 -15.08 -22.18 10.47
N GLU A 690 -13.90 -21.71 10.08
CA GLU A 690 -12.74 -22.55 9.76
C GLU A 690 -11.65 -22.58 10.86
N VAL A 691 -11.60 -21.60 11.76
CA VAL A 691 -10.77 -21.65 12.99
C VAL A 691 -11.45 -22.53 14.07
N ASP A 692 -10.77 -22.77 15.20
CA ASP A 692 -11.37 -23.43 16.37
C ASP A 692 -12.38 -22.48 17.06
N CYS A 693 -11.92 -21.29 17.45
CA CYS A 693 -12.73 -20.21 18.00
C CYS A 693 -12.10 -18.84 17.73
N TRP A 694 -12.90 -17.77 17.81
CA TRP A 694 -12.47 -16.39 17.60
C TRP A 694 -13.12 -15.45 18.61
N ARG A 695 -12.32 -14.55 19.19
CA ARG A 695 -12.77 -13.39 19.97
C ARG A 695 -12.18 -12.08 19.47
N ASN A 696 -12.99 -11.02 19.48
CA ASN A 696 -12.59 -9.67 19.11
C ASN A 696 -12.94 -8.67 20.23
N LEU A 697 -11.93 -7.94 20.72
CA LEU A 697 -12.06 -6.92 21.76
C LEU A 697 -11.96 -5.51 21.17
N TYR A 698 -12.92 -4.65 21.47
CA TYR A 698 -12.99 -3.31 20.89
C TYR A 698 -13.55 -2.28 21.88
N ARG A 699 -13.22 -1.00 21.64
CA ARG A 699 -13.68 0.17 22.42
C ARG A 699 -14.35 1.19 21.50
N LEU A 700 -15.39 1.87 21.98
CA LEU A 700 -16.08 2.94 21.22
C LEU A 700 -15.23 4.22 21.02
N THR A 701 -14.14 4.35 21.77
CA THR A 701 -13.14 5.42 21.69
C THR A 701 -12.02 5.13 20.70
N ASP A 702 -11.92 3.90 20.18
CA ASP A 702 -10.88 3.52 19.23
C ASP A 702 -11.22 4.06 17.82
N PRO A 703 -10.36 4.89 17.19
CA PRO A 703 -10.58 5.41 15.85
C PRO A 703 -10.23 4.42 14.72
N ILE A 704 -9.61 3.27 15.03
CA ILE A 704 -9.09 2.31 14.04
C ILE A 704 -9.77 0.95 14.20
N GLY A 705 -9.79 0.45 15.43
CA GLY A 705 -10.46 -0.79 15.80
C GLY A 705 -11.98 -0.69 15.76
N GLY A 706 -12.65 -1.83 15.75
CA GLY A 706 -14.10 -1.92 15.86
C GLY A 706 -14.60 -3.36 15.92
N PRO A 707 -15.92 -3.55 15.98
CA PRO A 707 -16.54 -4.86 15.83
C PRO A 707 -16.28 -5.45 14.44
N VAL A 708 -16.14 -6.77 14.36
CA VAL A 708 -15.98 -7.51 13.09
C VAL A 708 -17.34 -7.81 12.44
N HIS A 709 -18.41 -7.79 13.23
CA HIS A 709 -19.79 -8.04 12.81
C HIS A 709 -20.00 -9.39 12.11
N VAL A 710 -19.42 -10.46 12.70
CA VAL A 710 -19.65 -11.84 12.26
C VAL A 710 -20.75 -12.46 13.12
N SER A 711 -22.01 -12.22 12.73
CA SER A 711 -23.17 -12.94 13.27
C SER A 711 -23.20 -14.36 12.73
N GLY A 712 -23.68 -15.32 13.53
CA GLY A 712 -23.73 -16.72 13.12
C GLY A 712 -24.86 -17.50 13.76
N ASP A 713 -25.98 -17.64 13.05
CA ASP A 713 -26.98 -18.67 13.35
C ASP A 713 -26.28 -20.03 13.43
N GLY A 714 -26.32 -20.65 14.63
CA GLY A 714 -25.74 -21.97 14.90
C GLY A 714 -24.21 -22.10 14.86
N CYS A 715 -23.43 -21.00 14.82
CA CYS A 715 -21.98 -21.06 14.63
C CYS A 715 -21.16 -20.58 15.85
N GLY A 716 -21.29 -21.27 17.00
CA GLY A 716 -20.48 -20.98 18.20
C GLY A 716 -20.78 -19.63 18.86
N PRO A 717 -19.96 -19.19 19.84
CA PRO A 717 -20.25 -17.98 20.61
C PRO A 717 -19.78 -16.71 19.87
N GLU A 718 -20.49 -15.58 20.04
CA GLU A 718 -20.37 -14.35 19.24
C GLU A 718 -18.94 -13.83 19.12
N VAL A 719 -18.46 -13.52 17.90
CA VAL A 719 -17.04 -13.14 17.67
C VAL A 719 -16.66 -11.86 18.43
N ASP A 720 -17.53 -10.86 18.40
CA ASP A 720 -17.31 -9.59 19.08
C ASP A 720 -17.68 -9.70 20.56
N HIS A 721 -16.84 -9.15 21.44
CA HIS A 721 -17.12 -9.09 22.86
C HIS A 721 -18.19 -8.04 23.15
N GLU A 722 -19.35 -8.49 23.60
CA GLU A 722 -20.47 -7.65 24.02
C GLU A 722 -20.67 -7.72 25.56
N PRO A 723 -20.82 -6.58 26.26
CA PRO A 723 -20.77 -5.21 25.73
C PRO A 723 -19.35 -4.78 25.31
N PRO A 724 -19.19 -3.68 24.55
CA PRO A 724 -17.88 -3.13 24.20
C PRO A 724 -17.05 -2.81 25.45
N LEU A 725 -15.72 -2.90 25.36
CA LEU A 725 -14.84 -2.57 26.49
C LEU A 725 -15.02 -1.10 26.89
N LYS A 726 -15.10 -0.86 28.21
CA LYS A 726 -15.21 0.48 28.77
C LYS A 726 -13.90 1.24 28.60
N ASP A 727 -14.00 2.50 28.22
CA ASP A 727 -12.87 3.41 28.13
C ASP A 727 -13.30 4.82 28.55
N PRO A 728 -12.77 5.38 29.64
CA PRO A 728 -11.79 4.77 30.57
C PRO A 728 -12.37 3.57 31.33
N LEU A 729 -11.53 2.63 31.76
CA LEU A 729 -11.98 1.48 32.58
C LEU A 729 -12.81 1.92 33.79
N GLU A 730 -12.36 2.99 34.46
CA GLU A 730 -13.09 3.66 35.54
C GLU A 730 -13.39 5.12 35.21
N TYR A 731 -14.65 5.54 35.41
CA TYR A 731 -15.05 6.94 35.27
C TYR A 731 -14.49 7.83 36.38
N GLY A 732 -14.39 7.30 37.59
CA GLY A 732 -14.09 8.07 38.80
C GLY A 732 -12.65 7.93 39.27
N ARG A 733 -12.49 8.11 40.59
CA ARG A 733 -11.47 7.46 41.40
C ARG A 733 -12.17 6.37 42.20
N THR A 734 -11.56 5.21 42.36
CA THR A 734 -12.02 4.14 43.25
C THR A 734 -10.88 3.74 44.20
N ALA A 735 -11.11 2.81 45.13
CA ALA A 735 -10.05 2.32 46.00
C ALA A 735 -8.93 1.60 45.21
N GLN A 736 -9.31 0.82 44.18
CA GLN A 736 -8.38 0.16 43.27
C GLN A 736 -7.76 1.13 42.24
N HIS A 737 -8.50 2.19 41.86
CA HIS A 737 -8.06 3.18 40.88
C HIS A 737 -8.08 4.60 41.49
N PRO A 738 -7.14 4.93 42.41
CA PRO A 738 -7.12 6.21 43.12
C PRO A 738 -6.74 7.40 42.23
N LEU A 739 -6.14 7.15 41.07
CA LEU A 739 -5.83 8.14 40.05
C LEU A 739 -6.84 8.10 38.89
N PRO A 740 -7.14 9.23 38.23
CA PRO A 740 -8.04 9.26 37.08
C PRO A 740 -7.57 8.32 35.96
N ALA A 741 -8.31 7.25 35.69
CA ALA A 741 -8.00 6.33 34.60
C ALA A 741 -7.94 7.07 33.23
N PRO A 742 -6.89 6.84 32.41
CA PRO A 742 -6.75 7.48 31.11
C PRO A 742 -7.80 6.98 30.12
N ILE A 743 -8.06 7.79 29.08
CA ILE A 743 -8.79 7.34 27.89
C ILE A 743 -7.76 6.72 26.95
N LEU A 744 -7.80 5.41 26.77
CA LEU A 744 -6.76 4.62 26.10
C LEU A 744 -6.96 4.51 24.58
N GLY A 745 -8.22 4.54 24.12
CA GLY A 745 -8.59 4.38 22.72
C GLY A 745 -8.00 3.10 22.13
N HIS A 746 -7.11 3.26 21.14
CA HIS A 746 -6.47 2.17 20.41
C HIS A 746 -5.32 1.44 21.15
N SER A 747 -4.85 2.00 22.27
CA SER A 747 -3.67 1.51 23.01
C SER A 747 -4.07 0.60 24.17
N ASP A 748 -3.15 -0.20 24.71
CA ASP A 748 -3.27 -0.83 26.03
C ASP A 748 -4.57 -1.63 26.25
N TYR A 749 -4.96 -2.41 25.25
CA TYR A 749 -6.02 -3.42 25.37
C TYR A 749 -5.65 -4.56 26.33
N GLN A 750 -4.36 -4.90 26.43
CA GLN A 750 -3.85 -5.97 27.31
C GLN A 750 -3.90 -5.61 28.80
N ALA A 751 -4.07 -4.33 29.14
CA ALA A 751 -4.25 -3.85 30.51
C ALA A 751 -5.71 -3.96 31.00
N ASP A 752 -6.64 -4.29 30.10
CA ASP A 752 -8.06 -4.49 30.42
C ASP A 752 -8.27 -5.89 31.03
N PRO A 753 -8.92 -6.06 32.19
CA PRO A 753 -9.15 -7.37 32.79
C PRO A 753 -9.86 -8.36 31.85
N ALA A 754 -10.78 -7.87 31.01
CA ALA A 754 -11.49 -8.70 30.04
C ALA A 754 -10.55 -9.35 29.00
N PHE A 755 -9.40 -8.74 28.72
CA PHE A 755 -8.37 -9.34 27.86
C PHE A 755 -7.82 -10.64 28.46
N ALA A 756 -7.48 -10.60 29.76
CA ALA A 756 -6.96 -11.77 30.45
C ALA A 756 -8.02 -12.87 30.56
N GLU A 757 -9.26 -12.51 30.89
CA GLU A 757 -10.38 -13.45 30.96
C GLU A 757 -10.65 -14.16 29.62
N GLU A 758 -10.79 -13.42 28.53
CA GLU A 758 -11.04 -14.03 27.21
C GLU A 758 -9.82 -14.83 26.71
N ARG A 759 -8.58 -14.39 27.00
CA ARG A 759 -7.38 -15.18 26.71
C ARG A 759 -7.40 -16.52 27.44
N GLU A 760 -7.67 -16.54 28.74
CA GLU A 760 -7.76 -17.77 29.53
C GLU A 760 -8.91 -18.67 29.04
N ARG A 761 -10.09 -18.11 28.71
CA ARG A 761 -11.22 -18.87 28.14
C ARG A 761 -10.86 -19.54 26.81
N LEU A 762 -10.13 -18.85 25.92
CA LEU A 762 -9.63 -19.43 24.67
C LEU A 762 -8.59 -20.53 24.94
N LEU A 763 -7.63 -20.29 25.84
CA LEU A 763 -6.59 -21.26 26.20
C LEU A 763 -7.18 -22.53 26.85
N ALA A 764 -8.20 -22.39 27.70
CA ALA A 764 -8.89 -23.51 28.32
C ALA A 764 -9.65 -24.36 27.29
N ARG A 765 -10.35 -23.73 26.34
CA ARG A 765 -11.02 -24.43 25.21
C ARG A 765 -10.07 -25.19 24.29
N LEU A 766 -8.80 -24.80 24.27
CA LEU A 766 -7.75 -25.51 23.52
C LEU A 766 -7.12 -26.68 24.30
N ARG A 767 -7.64 -27.05 25.47
CA ARG A 767 -7.32 -28.34 26.12
C ARG A 767 -8.40 -29.36 25.72
N PRO A 768 -8.05 -30.62 25.41
CA PRO A 768 -9.06 -31.67 25.26
C PRO A 768 -9.83 -31.83 26.57
N GLU A 769 -11.16 -31.91 26.49
CA GLU A 769 -12.00 -32.18 27.67
C GLU A 769 -11.66 -33.58 28.20
N VAL A 770 -11.09 -33.64 29.40
CA VAL A 770 -11.06 -34.87 30.19
C VAL A 770 -12.51 -35.12 30.63
N PRO A 771 -13.16 -36.23 30.22
CA PRO A 771 -14.51 -36.52 30.69
C PRO A 771 -14.48 -36.66 32.21
N PRO A 772 -15.47 -36.11 32.94
CA PRO A 772 -15.47 -36.17 34.40
C PRO A 772 -15.43 -37.62 34.85
N GLN A 773 -14.39 -37.99 35.61
CA GLN A 773 -14.34 -39.29 36.26
C GLN A 773 -15.50 -39.39 37.23
N GLY A 774 -16.56 -40.08 36.82
CA GLY A 774 -17.71 -40.35 37.66
C GLY A 774 -17.24 -41.09 38.91
N SER A 775 -17.43 -40.48 40.07
CA SER A 775 -17.18 -41.11 41.36
C SER A 775 -18.18 -42.25 41.56
N SER A 776 -17.82 -43.45 41.10
CA SER A 776 -18.54 -44.68 41.41
C SER A 776 -18.31 -45.06 42.87
N GLY A 777 -18.90 -44.29 43.78
CA GLY A 777 -19.05 -44.68 45.17
C GLY A 777 -19.87 -45.96 45.22
N ARG A 778 -19.22 -47.09 45.49
CA ARG A 778 -19.87 -48.31 45.97
C ARG A 778 -19.49 -48.52 47.42
N SER A 779 -20.31 -47.97 48.30
CA SER A 779 -20.58 -48.59 49.59
C SER A 779 -21.78 -49.52 49.40
N SER A 780 -21.68 -50.76 49.90
CA SER A 780 -22.75 -51.57 50.51
C SER A 780 -22.38 -53.06 50.52
N ALA A 781 -22.65 -53.71 51.66
CA ALA A 781 -22.45 -55.13 52.00
C ALA A 781 -20.98 -55.54 52.22
#